data_AF-A0A8T2HBF6-F1
#
_entry.id   AF-A0A8T2HBF6-F1
#
_cell.length_a   1.000
_cell.length_b   1.000
_cell.length_c   1.000
_cell.angle_alpha   90.00
_cell.angle_beta   90.00
_cell.angle_gamma   90.00
#
_symmetry.space_group_name_H-M   'P 1'
#
loop_
_entity.id
_entity.type
_entity.pdbx_description
1 polymer ?
#
loop_
_entity_poly.entity_id
_entity_poly.type
_entity_poly.pdbx_seq_one_letter_code
_entity_poly.pdbx_strand_id
1 'polypeptide(L)'
;MKQLWTFFFLSFLCSGLFRRTHSEKPKVVKIGSIFSFDSVIGKVAKIAIDEAVKDVNSNPDILSGTKFSVSMQNSNCSGFMGMVEALRFMEKDIVGIIGPQCSVVAHMISHMANELRVPLLSFAVTDPVMSPLQFPYFIRTTQSDLYQMDAIASIVDFYGWKEVIAVFVDDDFGRNGVAALNDKLASRRLRITYKAGLHPDTAVNKNEIMNMLIKIMLLQPRIVVIHVYSELGFAVFKEAKYLGMMGNGYVWIATDWLSTNLDSSSPLPAERLETIQGVLVLRPHTPDSDFKREFFKRWRKMSGASLALNTYGLYAYDSVMLLARGLDKFFKDGGNISFSNHSMLNTLGKSGNLNLEAMTVFDGGEALLKDILGTRMVGLTGQLQFTPDRSRTRPAYDIINVAGTGVRQIGYWSNHSGLSTVLPELLYTKEKPNMSTSPKLRHVIWPGETFTKPRGWVFSNNGKELKIGVPLRVSYKEFVSQIRGTENMFKGFCIDVFTAAVNLLPYAVPVKFIPYGNGKENPSYTHMVEMITTGNFDGVVGDVAIVTNRTKIVDFTQPYAASGLVVVAPFKKLNSGAWAFLRPFNRLMWAVTGCCFLFVGIVVWILEHRTNDEFRGPPKRQCVTILWFSFSTMFFAHSMSKENLLCHWLLFGF
;
A
#
# COMPACT_ATOMS: atom_id res chain seq x y z
N MET A 1 -46.34 77.89 -26.55
CA MET A 1 -46.10 77.03 -27.74
C MET A 1 -44.60 76.74 -27.99
N LYS A 2 -43.80 76.41 -26.97
CA LYS A 2 -42.39 75.97 -27.14
C LYS A 2 -41.97 74.81 -26.21
N GLN A 3 -42.90 74.19 -25.48
CA GLN A 3 -42.62 73.06 -24.57
C GLN A 3 -43.28 71.74 -24.98
N LEU A 4 -44.12 71.71 -26.02
CA LEU A 4 -44.76 70.47 -26.49
C LEU A 4 -43.96 69.72 -27.58
N TRP A 5 -42.96 70.35 -28.20
CA TRP A 5 -42.18 69.75 -29.28
C TRP A 5 -40.95 68.95 -28.82
N THR A 6 -40.47 69.19 -27.59
CA THR A 6 -39.31 68.47 -27.03
C THR A 6 -39.68 67.09 -26.49
N PHE A 7 -40.94 66.84 -26.11
CA PHE A 7 -41.38 65.52 -25.63
C PHE A 7 -41.62 64.51 -26.77
N PHE A 8 -42.04 64.98 -27.95
CA PHE A 8 -42.27 64.08 -29.09
C PHE A 8 -40.95 63.55 -29.69
N PHE A 9 -39.89 64.35 -29.69
CA PHE A 9 -38.58 63.94 -30.23
C PHE A 9 -37.83 62.96 -29.31
N LEU A 10 -38.03 63.00 -27.99
CA LEU A 10 -37.39 62.05 -27.06
C LEU A 10 -38.08 60.67 -27.06
N SER A 11 -39.38 60.59 -27.37
CA SER A 11 -40.09 59.29 -27.46
C SER A 11 -39.75 58.49 -28.73
N PHE A 12 -39.35 59.19 -29.80
CA PHE A 12 -38.98 58.55 -31.08
C PHE A 12 -37.51 58.11 -31.14
N LEU A 13 -36.64 58.69 -30.29
CA LEU A 13 -35.25 58.24 -30.13
C LEU A 13 -35.09 57.07 -29.15
N CYS A 14 -36.06 56.86 -28.25
CA CYS A 14 -36.01 55.76 -27.27
C CYS A 14 -36.71 54.46 -27.73
N SER A 15 -37.43 54.51 -28.85
CA SER A 15 -38.09 53.35 -29.48
C SER A 15 -37.25 52.68 -30.58
N GLY A 16 -36.09 53.25 -30.92
CA GLY A 16 -35.16 52.75 -31.95
C GLY A 16 -34.02 51.84 -31.47
N LEU A 17 -33.92 51.55 -30.17
CA LEU A 17 -32.78 50.81 -29.58
C LEU A 17 -33.22 49.62 -28.72
N PHE A 18 -34.16 48.80 -29.20
CA PHE A 18 -34.27 47.39 -28.81
C PHE A 18 -34.86 46.57 -29.96
N ARG A 19 -34.20 46.61 -31.13
CA ARG A 19 -34.26 45.44 -32.01
C ARG A 19 -33.49 44.33 -31.29
N ARG A 20 -34.19 43.54 -30.47
CA ARG A 20 -33.79 42.15 -30.24
C ARG A 20 -33.79 41.52 -31.62
N THR A 21 -32.62 41.45 -32.25
CA THR A 21 -32.37 40.54 -33.36
C THR A 21 -32.69 39.17 -32.80
N HIS A 22 -33.90 38.66 -33.10
CA HIS A 22 -34.19 37.26 -32.90
C HIS A 22 -33.18 36.51 -33.76
N SER A 23 -32.14 35.97 -33.13
CA SER A 23 -31.21 35.06 -33.78
C SER A 23 -32.06 33.90 -34.28
N GLU A 24 -32.21 33.80 -35.59
CA GLU A 24 -32.97 32.71 -36.20
C GLU A 24 -32.25 31.41 -35.83
N LYS A 25 -32.93 30.54 -35.07
CA LYS A 25 -32.32 29.28 -34.62
C LYS A 25 -31.93 28.47 -35.85
N PRO A 26 -30.73 27.85 -35.86
CA PRO A 26 -30.29 27.06 -37.00
C PRO A 26 -31.25 25.89 -37.22
N LYS A 27 -31.58 25.59 -38.49
CA LYS A 27 -32.45 24.46 -38.83
C LYS A 27 -31.81 23.11 -38.48
N VAL A 28 -30.49 23.01 -38.57
CA VAL A 28 -29.72 21.80 -38.29
C VAL A 28 -28.43 22.18 -37.55
N VAL A 29 -28.11 21.43 -36.50
CA VAL A 29 -26.83 21.50 -35.79
C VAL A 29 -26.05 20.22 -36.05
N LYS A 30 -24.81 20.37 -36.51
CA LYS A 30 -23.91 19.26 -36.86
C LYS A 30 -22.95 18.98 -35.71
N ILE A 31 -22.89 17.72 -35.30
CA ILE A 31 -22.04 17.20 -34.23
C ILE A 31 -21.17 16.09 -34.80
N GLY A 32 -19.89 16.09 -34.45
CA GLY A 32 -18.98 15.00 -34.77
C GLY A 32 -18.99 13.93 -33.69
N SER A 33 -18.69 12.69 -34.05
CA SER A 33 -18.44 11.62 -33.08
C SER A 33 -17.29 10.74 -33.54
N ILE A 34 -16.26 10.54 -32.72
CA ILE A 34 -15.07 9.75 -33.06
C ILE A 34 -14.91 8.63 -32.05
N PHE A 35 -14.89 7.36 -32.46
CA PHE A 35 -14.56 6.24 -31.56
C PHE A 35 -14.24 4.97 -32.37
N SER A 36 -13.89 3.86 -31.71
CA SER A 36 -13.57 2.60 -32.40
C SER A 36 -14.80 1.68 -32.50
N PHE A 37 -15.35 1.51 -33.71
CA PHE A 37 -16.61 0.79 -33.91
C PHE A 37 -16.56 -0.70 -33.57
N ASP A 38 -15.42 -1.35 -33.77
CA ASP A 38 -15.28 -2.80 -33.61
C ASP A 38 -14.96 -3.22 -32.16
N SER A 39 -14.66 -2.24 -31.29
CA SER A 39 -14.41 -2.48 -29.88
C SER A 39 -15.69 -2.80 -29.10
N VAL A 40 -15.55 -3.46 -27.94
CA VAL A 40 -16.67 -3.80 -27.04
C VAL A 40 -17.45 -2.54 -26.62
N ILE A 41 -16.74 -1.46 -26.29
CA ILE A 41 -17.35 -0.17 -25.94
C ILE A 41 -18.04 0.44 -27.17
N GLY A 42 -17.37 0.48 -28.32
CA GLY A 42 -17.87 1.16 -29.51
C GLY A 42 -19.11 0.52 -30.12
N LYS A 43 -19.22 -0.82 -30.12
CA LYS A 43 -20.43 -1.53 -30.57
C LYS A 43 -21.68 -1.07 -29.80
N VAL A 44 -21.55 -0.91 -28.49
CA VAL A 44 -22.63 -0.43 -27.61
C VAL A 44 -22.81 1.08 -27.77
N ALA A 45 -21.72 1.86 -27.77
CA ALA A 45 -21.77 3.32 -27.87
C ALA A 45 -22.44 3.80 -29.16
N LYS A 46 -22.21 3.12 -30.30
CA LYS A 46 -22.84 3.44 -31.59
C LYS A 46 -24.37 3.45 -31.49
N ILE A 47 -24.93 2.36 -30.99
CA ILE A 47 -26.39 2.22 -30.81
C ILE A 47 -26.89 3.23 -29.76
N ALA A 48 -26.17 3.41 -28.66
CA ALA A 48 -26.55 4.34 -27.61
C ALA A 48 -26.60 5.81 -28.09
N ILE A 49 -25.65 6.22 -28.93
CA ILE A 49 -25.63 7.56 -29.53
C ILE A 49 -26.79 7.73 -30.50
N ASP A 50 -27.05 6.75 -31.37
CA ASP A 50 -28.18 6.80 -32.31
C ASP A 50 -29.53 6.91 -31.58
N GLU A 51 -29.71 6.17 -30.49
CA GLU A 51 -30.92 6.24 -29.66
C GLU A 51 -31.04 7.59 -28.94
N ALA A 52 -29.95 8.13 -28.42
CA ALA A 52 -29.97 9.45 -27.80
C ALA A 52 -30.32 10.55 -28.82
N VAL A 53 -29.82 10.46 -30.05
CA VAL A 53 -30.17 11.40 -31.14
C VAL A 53 -31.67 11.34 -31.48
N LYS A 54 -32.28 10.15 -31.47
CA LYS A 54 -33.73 9.99 -31.66
C LYS A 54 -34.51 10.62 -30.51
N ASP A 55 -34.09 10.36 -29.27
CA ASP A 55 -34.74 10.92 -28.08
C ASP A 55 -34.62 12.46 -28.03
N VAL A 56 -33.47 13.03 -28.42
CA VAL A 56 -33.29 14.49 -28.54
C VAL A 56 -34.24 15.08 -29.58
N ASN A 57 -34.27 14.54 -30.79
CA ASN A 57 -35.06 15.09 -31.88
C ASN A 57 -36.59 14.88 -31.73
N SER A 58 -37.01 13.93 -30.89
CA SER A 58 -38.43 13.68 -30.60
C SER A 58 -38.94 14.48 -29.39
N ASN A 59 -38.05 15.05 -28.59
CA ASN A 59 -38.40 15.82 -27.41
C ASN A 59 -38.59 17.31 -27.76
N PRO A 60 -39.82 17.86 -27.68
CA PRO A 60 -40.07 19.27 -28.02
C PRO A 60 -39.41 20.26 -27.07
N ASP A 61 -39.03 19.83 -25.87
CA ASP A 61 -38.41 20.68 -24.85
C ASP A 61 -36.91 20.91 -25.07
N ILE A 62 -36.28 20.11 -25.94
CA ILE A 62 -34.84 20.15 -26.24
C ILE A 62 -34.65 20.57 -27.69
N LEU A 63 -33.97 21.69 -27.94
CA LEU A 63 -33.64 22.15 -29.30
C LEU A 63 -34.87 22.33 -30.20
N SER A 64 -35.94 22.92 -29.65
CA SER A 64 -37.22 23.15 -30.35
C SER A 64 -37.01 23.83 -31.73
N GLY A 65 -37.34 23.13 -32.81
CA GLY A 65 -37.21 23.64 -34.20
C GLY A 65 -35.82 23.49 -34.83
N THR A 66 -34.87 22.85 -34.14
CA THR A 66 -33.50 22.62 -34.60
C THR A 66 -33.21 21.12 -34.62
N LYS A 67 -32.85 20.56 -35.78
CA LYS A 67 -32.49 19.15 -35.90
C LYS A 67 -31.08 18.90 -35.37
N PHE A 68 -30.94 18.00 -34.41
CA PHE A 68 -29.66 17.53 -33.88
C PHE A 68 -29.13 16.37 -34.74
N SER A 69 -27.98 16.56 -35.40
CA SER A 69 -27.40 15.60 -36.34
C SER A 69 -25.98 15.21 -35.93
N VAL A 70 -25.76 13.91 -35.67
CA VAL A 70 -24.45 13.36 -35.34
C VAL A 70 -23.89 12.60 -36.55
N SER A 71 -22.65 12.90 -36.94
CA SER A 71 -21.89 12.08 -37.89
C SER A 71 -20.80 11.33 -37.15
N MET A 72 -20.66 10.02 -37.38
CA MET A 72 -19.72 9.15 -36.67
C MET A 72 -18.55 8.75 -37.57
N GLN A 73 -17.34 8.73 -37.01
CA GLN A 73 -16.13 8.28 -37.69
C GLN A 73 -15.37 7.26 -36.83
N ASN A 74 -14.74 6.29 -37.52
CA ASN A 74 -14.00 5.21 -36.89
C ASN A 74 -12.52 5.59 -36.72
N SER A 75 -12.06 5.75 -35.49
CA SER A 75 -10.62 5.99 -35.22
C SER A 75 -9.79 4.73 -35.12
N ASN A 76 -10.43 3.57 -34.96
CA ASN A 76 -9.79 2.30 -34.62
C ASN A 76 -8.80 2.40 -33.44
N CYS A 77 -9.01 3.37 -32.54
CA CYS A 77 -8.09 3.72 -31.45
C CYS A 77 -6.63 4.02 -31.86
N SER A 78 -6.40 4.34 -33.14
CA SER A 78 -5.12 4.81 -33.65
C SER A 78 -5.06 6.33 -33.56
N GLY A 79 -4.00 6.87 -32.95
CA GLY A 79 -3.79 8.33 -32.86
C GLY A 79 -3.74 9.01 -34.22
N PHE A 80 -3.10 8.36 -35.20
CA PHE A 80 -3.03 8.85 -36.58
C PHE A 80 -4.40 8.87 -37.26
N MET A 81 -5.14 7.75 -37.25
CA MET A 81 -6.48 7.70 -37.85
C MET A 81 -7.44 8.64 -37.13
N GLY A 82 -7.37 8.73 -35.80
CA GLY A 82 -8.15 9.67 -35.00
C GLY A 82 -7.93 11.12 -35.42
N MET A 83 -6.69 11.51 -35.71
CA MET A 83 -6.36 12.84 -36.22
C MET A 83 -6.96 13.08 -37.61
N VAL A 84 -6.78 12.13 -38.55
CA VAL A 84 -7.34 12.22 -39.92
C VAL A 84 -8.86 12.38 -39.88
N GLU A 85 -9.56 11.59 -39.07
CA GLU A 85 -11.01 11.68 -38.94
C GLU A 85 -11.47 12.96 -38.22
N ALA A 86 -10.69 13.47 -37.26
CA ALA A 86 -10.97 14.76 -36.63
C ALA A 86 -10.87 15.92 -37.63
N LEU A 87 -9.84 15.93 -38.49
CA LEU A 87 -9.69 16.95 -39.54
C LEU A 87 -10.92 16.98 -40.47
N ARG A 88 -11.45 15.81 -40.86
CA ARG A 88 -12.67 15.69 -41.68
C ARG A 88 -13.92 16.26 -41.02
N PHE A 89 -14.00 16.24 -39.68
CA PHE A 89 -15.10 16.89 -38.98
C PHE A 89 -14.95 18.40 -38.93
N MET A 90 -13.72 18.88 -38.81
CA MET A 90 -13.41 20.31 -38.74
C MET A 90 -13.66 21.04 -40.05
N GLU A 91 -13.69 20.32 -41.18
CA GLU A 91 -14.17 20.82 -42.48
C GLU A 91 -15.72 20.90 -42.58
N LYS A 92 -16.48 20.43 -41.58
CA LYS A 92 -17.94 20.28 -41.65
C LYS A 92 -18.72 21.21 -40.72
N ASP A 93 -18.11 22.29 -40.24
CA ASP A 93 -18.73 23.29 -39.34
C ASP A 93 -19.44 22.62 -38.14
N ILE A 94 -18.73 21.72 -37.46
CA ILE A 94 -19.25 21.07 -36.26
C ILE A 94 -19.12 21.98 -35.04
N VAL A 95 -20.09 21.92 -34.12
CA VAL A 95 -20.07 22.74 -32.89
C VAL A 95 -19.74 21.95 -31.63
N GLY A 96 -19.53 20.64 -31.75
CA GLY A 96 -19.14 19.76 -30.66
C GLY A 96 -18.75 18.37 -31.16
N ILE A 97 -17.94 17.67 -30.37
CA ILE A 97 -17.52 16.29 -30.66
C ILE A 97 -17.87 15.39 -29.48
N ILE A 98 -18.47 14.23 -29.78
CA ILE A 98 -18.73 13.16 -28.82
C ILE A 98 -17.67 12.06 -28.98
N GLY A 99 -17.05 11.67 -27.88
CA GLY A 99 -15.81 10.90 -27.89
C GLY A 99 -14.57 11.77 -27.63
N PRO A 100 -13.36 11.23 -27.79
CA PRO A 100 -13.07 9.90 -28.29
C PRO A 100 -13.23 8.82 -27.23
N GLN A 101 -13.05 7.56 -27.62
CA GLN A 101 -13.07 6.43 -26.69
C GLN A 101 -11.69 6.13 -26.08
N CYS A 102 -10.62 6.24 -26.86
CA CYS A 102 -9.27 5.85 -26.45
C CYS A 102 -8.42 7.06 -26.09
N SER A 103 -7.65 6.96 -25.00
CA SER A 103 -6.84 8.07 -24.46
C SER A 103 -5.81 8.58 -25.47
N VAL A 104 -5.17 7.69 -26.23
CA VAL A 104 -4.22 8.05 -27.30
C VAL A 104 -4.88 8.98 -28.33
N VAL A 105 -6.12 8.68 -28.73
CA VAL A 105 -6.87 9.54 -29.67
C VAL A 105 -7.25 10.86 -29.00
N ALA A 106 -7.61 10.83 -27.71
CA ALA A 106 -7.98 12.01 -26.93
C ALA A 106 -6.84 13.03 -26.87
N HIS A 107 -5.62 12.60 -26.53
CA HIS A 107 -4.44 13.46 -26.52
C HIS A 107 -4.24 14.14 -27.87
N MET A 108 -4.33 13.37 -28.97
CA MET A 108 -4.12 13.90 -30.32
C MET A 108 -5.16 14.95 -30.73
N ILE A 109 -6.45 14.63 -30.59
CA ILE A 109 -7.51 15.50 -31.11
C ILE A 109 -7.85 16.65 -30.16
N SER A 110 -7.47 16.58 -28.88
CA SER A 110 -7.73 17.66 -27.92
C SER A 110 -6.91 18.91 -28.22
N HIS A 111 -5.70 18.77 -28.75
CA HIS A 111 -4.93 19.91 -29.25
C HIS A 111 -5.68 20.65 -30.37
N MET A 112 -6.25 19.90 -31.31
CA MET A 112 -7.04 20.50 -32.40
C MET A 112 -8.35 21.12 -31.88
N ALA A 113 -9.03 20.45 -30.95
CA ALA A 113 -10.24 20.97 -30.31
C ALA A 113 -9.97 22.29 -29.57
N ASN A 114 -8.79 22.46 -28.97
CA ASN A 114 -8.39 23.72 -28.34
C ASN A 114 -8.24 24.86 -29.35
N GLU A 115 -7.53 24.61 -30.46
CA GLU A 115 -7.31 25.61 -31.50
C GLU A 115 -8.62 26.05 -32.17
N LEU A 116 -9.52 25.10 -32.43
CA LEU A 116 -10.81 25.39 -33.07
C LEU A 116 -11.93 25.72 -32.09
N ARG A 117 -11.64 25.71 -30.79
CA ARG A 117 -12.57 26.02 -29.70
C ARG A 117 -13.82 25.13 -29.70
N VAL A 118 -13.68 23.86 -30.06
CA VAL A 118 -14.80 22.92 -30.14
C VAL A 118 -14.86 22.07 -28.87
N PRO A 119 -15.96 22.09 -28.09
CA PRO A 119 -16.13 21.21 -26.94
C PRO A 119 -16.03 19.73 -27.31
N LEU A 120 -15.19 18.99 -26.59
CA LEU A 120 -14.91 17.56 -26.79
C LEU A 120 -15.37 16.76 -25.57
N LEU A 121 -16.49 16.04 -25.70
CA LEU A 121 -17.14 15.30 -24.61
C LEU A 121 -16.81 13.82 -24.73
N SER A 122 -15.86 13.35 -23.93
CA SER A 122 -15.46 11.93 -23.95
C SER A 122 -16.22 11.10 -22.92
N PHE A 123 -16.95 10.11 -23.45
CA PHE A 123 -17.68 9.12 -22.67
C PHE A 123 -16.85 7.93 -22.21
N ALA A 124 -15.59 7.79 -22.65
CA ALA A 124 -14.78 6.60 -22.35
C ALA A 124 -13.29 6.85 -22.06
N VAL A 125 -12.79 8.09 -22.18
CA VAL A 125 -11.40 8.40 -21.82
C VAL A 125 -11.30 8.62 -20.31
N THR A 126 -10.64 7.68 -19.65
CA THR A 126 -10.46 7.65 -18.19
C THR A 126 -9.09 8.20 -17.75
N ASP A 127 -8.17 8.45 -18.68
CA ASP A 127 -6.79 8.91 -18.41
C ASP A 127 -6.76 10.13 -17.46
N PRO A 128 -6.08 10.04 -16.30
CA PRO A 128 -5.99 11.12 -15.32
C PRO A 128 -5.31 12.40 -15.81
N VAL A 129 -4.45 12.33 -16.82
CA VAL A 129 -3.65 13.46 -17.31
C VAL A 129 -4.47 14.40 -18.20
N MET A 130 -5.62 13.96 -18.71
CA MET A 130 -6.55 14.82 -19.47
C MET A 130 -7.17 15.89 -18.55
N SER A 131 -6.44 16.99 -18.36
CA SER A 131 -6.72 18.11 -17.46
C SER A 131 -7.15 19.35 -18.24
N PRO A 132 -8.08 20.16 -17.70
CA PRO A 132 -8.51 21.40 -18.35
C PRO A 132 -7.41 22.45 -18.48
N LEU A 133 -6.31 22.34 -17.74
CA LEU A 133 -5.16 23.25 -17.87
C LEU A 133 -4.45 23.07 -19.22
N GLN A 134 -4.36 21.83 -19.71
CA GLN A 134 -3.75 21.51 -21.00
C GLN A 134 -4.80 21.40 -22.11
N PHE A 135 -6.00 20.93 -21.77
CA PHE A 135 -7.10 20.67 -22.70
C PHE A 135 -8.37 21.44 -22.30
N PRO A 136 -8.38 22.78 -22.45
CA PRO A 136 -9.47 23.65 -22.05
C PRO A 136 -10.78 23.46 -22.81
N TYR A 137 -10.91 22.53 -23.77
CA TYR A 137 -12.19 22.15 -24.37
C TYR A 137 -12.59 20.69 -24.12
N PHE A 138 -11.75 19.92 -23.43
CA PHE A 138 -12.06 18.54 -23.05
C PHE A 138 -13.00 18.50 -21.84
N ILE A 139 -13.99 17.63 -21.92
CA ILE A 139 -14.95 17.33 -20.85
C ILE A 139 -15.02 15.81 -20.70
N ARG A 140 -14.80 15.31 -19.48
CA ARG A 140 -14.88 13.88 -19.18
C ARG A 140 -16.27 13.53 -18.67
N THR A 141 -17.11 12.90 -19.49
CA THR A 141 -18.47 12.46 -19.12
C THR A 141 -18.51 11.06 -18.51
N THR A 142 -17.34 10.42 -18.36
CA THR A 142 -17.09 9.19 -17.58
C THR A 142 -16.30 9.49 -16.28
N GLN A 143 -15.88 8.45 -15.55
CA GLN A 143 -15.03 8.55 -14.37
C GLN A 143 -13.54 8.57 -14.74
N SER A 144 -12.70 9.24 -13.95
CA SER A 144 -11.25 9.21 -14.12
C SER A 144 -10.64 7.97 -13.44
N ASP A 145 -9.61 7.39 -14.06
CA ASP A 145 -8.81 6.32 -13.47
C ASP A 145 -8.13 6.74 -12.17
N LEU A 146 -7.96 8.03 -11.91
CA LEU A 146 -7.50 8.53 -10.62
C LEU A 146 -8.32 7.93 -9.46
N TYR A 147 -9.63 7.80 -9.65
CA TYR A 147 -10.55 7.26 -8.65
C TYR A 147 -10.61 5.73 -8.68
N GLN A 148 -10.52 5.11 -9.85
CA GLN A 148 -10.38 3.65 -9.99
C GLN A 148 -9.14 3.14 -9.24
N MET A 149 -8.00 3.81 -9.44
CA MET A 149 -6.74 3.45 -8.79
C MET A 149 -6.77 3.71 -7.27
N ASP A 150 -7.55 4.69 -6.83
CA ASP A 150 -7.79 4.94 -5.41
C ASP A 150 -8.66 3.85 -4.76
N ALA A 151 -9.66 3.34 -5.50
CA ALA A 151 -10.44 2.18 -5.10
C ALA A 151 -9.55 0.93 -4.97
N ILE A 152 -8.69 0.67 -5.95
CA ILE A 152 -7.73 -0.45 -5.90
C ILE A 152 -6.78 -0.30 -4.72
N ALA A 153 -6.18 0.87 -4.52
CA ALA A 153 -5.30 1.12 -3.38
C ALA A 153 -6.03 0.92 -2.04
N SER A 154 -7.31 1.29 -1.94
CA SER A 154 -8.15 1.05 -0.76
C SER A 154 -8.41 -0.45 -0.54
N ILE A 155 -8.63 -1.23 -1.60
CA ILE A 155 -8.78 -2.69 -1.53
C ILE A 155 -7.49 -3.35 -1.04
N VAL A 156 -6.34 -2.95 -1.59
CA VAL A 156 -5.02 -3.47 -1.21
C VAL A 156 -4.72 -3.18 0.25
N ASP A 157 -4.99 -1.95 0.71
CA ASP A 157 -4.82 -1.54 2.11
C ASP A 157 -5.75 -2.31 3.05
N PHE A 158 -7.03 -2.46 2.67
CA PHE A 158 -8.02 -3.21 3.46
C PHE A 158 -7.61 -4.66 3.72
N TYR A 159 -7.06 -5.34 2.72
CA TYR A 159 -6.58 -6.71 2.87
C TYR A 159 -5.19 -6.79 3.53
N GLY A 160 -4.51 -5.67 3.74
CA GLY A 160 -3.22 -5.58 4.43
C GLY A 160 -2.02 -5.98 3.57
N TRP A 161 -2.18 -6.02 2.25
CA TRP A 161 -1.07 -6.31 1.33
C TRP A 161 -0.20 -5.07 1.15
N LYS A 162 1.13 -5.23 1.15
CA LYS A 162 2.07 -4.10 1.10
C LYS A 162 2.69 -3.86 -0.28
N GLU A 163 2.71 -4.89 -1.10
CA GLU A 163 3.39 -4.90 -2.38
C GLU A 163 2.49 -5.47 -3.46
N VAL A 164 2.45 -4.79 -4.60
CA VAL A 164 1.68 -5.22 -5.76
C VAL A 164 2.54 -5.19 -7.02
N ILE A 165 2.08 -5.91 -8.04
CA ILE A 165 2.63 -5.89 -9.39
C ILE A 165 1.60 -5.25 -10.30
N ALA A 166 2.03 -4.32 -11.15
CA ALA A 166 1.16 -3.66 -12.12
C ALA A 166 1.46 -4.21 -13.52
N VAL A 167 0.46 -4.81 -14.17
CA VAL A 167 0.49 -5.21 -15.58
C VAL A 167 -0.36 -4.22 -16.35
N PHE A 168 0.21 -3.57 -17.35
CA PHE A 168 -0.47 -2.50 -18.07
C PHE A 168 -0.11 -2.47 -19.56
N VAL A 169 -0.98 -1.86 -20.35
CA VAL A 169 -0.69 -1.58 -21.77
C VAL A 169 0.23 -0.36 -21.87
N ASP A 170 1.30 -0.44 -22.65
CA ASP A 170 2.34 0.60 -22.71
C ASP A 170 1.96 1.74 -23.67
N ASP A 171 0.85 2.40 -23.38
CA ASP A 171 0.36 3.61 -24.03
C ASP A 171 -0.02 4.69 -22.99
N ASP A 172 -0.63 5.80 -23.44
CA ASP A 172 -1.03 6.88 -22.54
C ASP A 172 -2.04 6.43 -21.48
N PHE A 173 -2.99 5.56 -21.85
CA PHE A 173 -3.98 5.03 -20.92
C PHE A 173 -3.31 4.19 -19.81
N GLY A 174 -2.51 3.19 -20.19
CA GLY A 174 -1.94 2.28 -19.20
C GLY A 174 -0.82 2.92 -18.36
N ARG A 175 0.07 3.74 -18.95
CA ARG A 175 1.14 4.41 -18.20
C ARG A 175 0.60 5.41 -17.19
N ASN A 176 -0.35 6.26 -17.59
CA ASN A 176 -0.91 7.28 -16.71
C ASN A 176 -1.79 6.66 -15.62
N GLY A 177 -2.50 5.57 -15.92
CA GLY A 177 -3.21 4.78 -14.92
C GLY A 177 -2.28 4.17 -13.88
N VAL A 178 -1.16 3.56 -14.30
CA VAL A 178 -0.17 3.00 -13.36
C VAL A 178 0.57 4.07 -12.56
N ALA A 179 0.80 5.24 -13.14
CA ALA A 179 1.33 6.39 -12.40
C ALA A 179 0.36 6.81 -11.28
N ALA A 180 -0.93 6.96 -11.57
CA ALA A 180 -1.95 7.25 -10.57
C ALA A 180 -2.05 6.16 -9.49
N LEU A 181 -1.95 4.88 -9.87
CA LEU A 181 -1.90 3.76 -8.92
C LEU A 181 -0.71 3.87 -7.98
N ASN A 182 0.47 4.20 -8.50
CA ASN A 182 1.67 4.36 -7.71
C ASN A 182 1.48 5.43 -6.62
N ASP A 183 0.92 6.58 -6.98
CA ASP A 183 0.70 7.70 -6.05
C ASP A 183 -0.35 7.34 -4.99
N LYS A 184 -1.44 6.68 -5.40
CA LYS A 184 -2.51 6.24 -4.48
C LYS A 184 -2.04 5.16 -3.50
N LEU A 185 -1.16 4.25 -3.93
CA LEU A 185 -0.51 3.28 -3.06
C LEU A 185 0.49 3.95 -2.11
N ALA A 186 1.34 4.85 -2.63
CA ALA A 186 2.36 5.55 -1.84
C ALA A 186 1.76 6.36 -0.69
N SER A 187 0.63 7.04 -0.92
CA SER A 187 -0.11 7.77 0.11
C SER A 187 -0.56 6.90 1.30
N ARG A 188 -0.61 5.56 1.11
CA ARG A 188 -0.99 4.55 2.10
C ARG A 188 0.20 3.72 2.59
N ARG A 189 1.44 4.13 2.28
CA ARG A 189 2.67 3.37 2.58
C ARG A 189 2.67 1.97 1.94
N LEU A 190 2.07 1.86 0.76
CA LEU A 190 2.07 0.68 -0.10
C LEU A 190 2.93 0.98 -1.34
N ARG A 191 3.42 -0.04 -2.04
CA ARG A 191 4.25 0.18 -3.24
C ARG A 191 3.99 -0.81 -4.37
N ILE A 192 4.29 -0.37 -5.58
CA ILE A 192 4.41 -1.24 -6.74
C ILE A 192 5.85 -1.78 -6.77
N THR A 193 6.03 -3.09 -6.66
CA THR A 193 7.35 -3.73 -6.68
C THR A 193 7.84 -3.97 -8.11
N TYR A 194 6.91 -4.19 -9.05
CA TYR A 194 7.25 -4.39 -10.45
C TYR A 194 6.15 -3.84 -11.38
N LYS A 195 6.57 -3.22 -12.48
CA LYS A 195 5.73 -2.65 -13.53
C LYS A 195 6.02 -3.41 -14.82
N ALA A 196 5.02 -4.10 -15.35
CA ALA A 196 5.09 -4.88 -16.57
C ALA A 196 4.26 -4.20 -17.67
N GLY A 197 4.93 -3.52 -18.60
CA GLY A 197 4.32 -2.94 -19.79
C GLY A 197 4.14 -3.99 -20.88
N LEU A 198 3.00 -3.94 -21.57
CA LEU A 198 2.66 -4.78 -22.72
C LEU A 198 2.45 -3.93 -23.95
N HIS A 199 2.93 -4.37 -25.10
CA HIS A 199 2.71 -3.65 -26.34
C HIS A 199 1.21 -3.54 -26.67
N PRO A 200 0.70 -2.38 -27.14
CA PRO A 200 -0.73 -2.17 -27.39
C PRO A 200 -1.30 -2.95 -28.58
N ASP A 201 -0.43 -3.40 -29.50
CA ASP A 201 -0.85 -4.15 -30.68
C ASP A 201 -1.46 -5.50 -30.31
N THR A 202 -2.67 -5.79 -30.77
CA THR A 202 -3.39 -7.05 -30.56
C THR A 202 -2.67 -8.29 -31.11
N ALA A 203 -1.69 -8.12 -31.99
CA ALA A 203 -0.79 -9.19 -32.43
C ALA A 203 0.30 -9.52 -31.39
N VAL A 204 0.08 -9.23 -30.10
CA VAL A 204 1.02 -9.59 -29.03
C VAL A 204 1.37 -11.06 -29.14
N ASN A 205 2.67 -11.31 -29.33
CA ASN A 205 3.18 -12.66 -29.36
C ASN A 205 2.93 -13.31 -27.99
N LYS A 206 2.24 -14.45 -27.98
CA LYS A 206 2.06 -15.32 -26.80
C LYS A 206 3.35 -15.42 -25.96
N ASN A 207 4.50 -15.51 -26.64
CA ASN A 207 5.83 -15.58 -26.03
C ASN A 207 6.17 -14.36 -25.16
N GLU A 208 5.78 -13.14 -25.55
CA GLU A 208 6.02 -11.93 -24.75
C GLU A 208 5.23 -11.95 -23.45
N ILE A 209 3.93 -12.29 -23.53
CA ILE A 209 3.06 -12.44 -22.35
C ILE A 209 3.61 -13.53 -21.43
N MET A 210 3.96 -14.70 -21.98
CA MET A 210 4.55 -15.79 -21.21
C MET A 210 5.85 -15.37 -20.52
N ASN A 211 6.78 -14.73 -21.24
CA ASN A 211 8.05 -14.28 -20.69
C ASN A 211 7.85 -13.24 -19.57
N MET A 212 6.89 -12.33 -19.75
CA MET A 212 6.51 -11.35 -18.73
C MET A 212 5.94 -12.04 -17.48
N LEU A 213 5.02 -13.00 -17.65
CA LEU A 213 4.41 -13.75 -16.54
C LEU A 213 5.44 -14.62 -15.80
N ILE A 214 6.39 -15.24 -16.51
CA ILE A 214 7.49 -15.99 -15.89
C ILE A 214 8.33 -15.06 -15.01
N LYS A 215 8.63 -13.84 -15.46
CA LYS A 215 9.33 -12.85 -14.62
C LYS A 215 8.52 -12.50 -13.37
N ILE A 216 7.21 -12.28 -13.51
CA ILE A 216 6.30 -12.02 -12.38
C ILE A 216 6.29 -13.19 -11.39
N MET A 217 6.21 -14.42 -11.89
CA MET A 217 6.18 -15.64 -11.08
C MET A 217 7.43 -15.79 -10.20
N LEU A 218 8.58 -15.33 -10.69
CA LEU A 218 9.85 -15.34 -9.96
C LEU A 218 9.94 -14.26 -8.86
N LEU A 219 9.05 -13.28 -8.84
CA LEU A 219 9.00 -12.25 -7.78
C LEU A 219 8.30 -12.79 -6.53
N GLN A 220 8.43 -12.08 -5.41
CA GLN A 220 7.76 -12.43 -4.15
C GLN A 220 6.27 -12.03 -4.10
N PRO A 221 5.85 -10.84 -4.57
CA PRO A 221 4.44 -10.46 -4.50
C PRO A 221 3.55 -11.37 -5.36
N ARG A 222 2.31 -11.54 -4.90
CA ARG A 222 1.27 -12.35 -5.58
C ARG A 222 0.00 -11.56 -5.87
N ILE A 223 0.00 -10.26 -5.59
CA ILE A 223 -1.07 -9.33 -5.92
C ILE A 223 -0.75 -8.69 -7.26
N VAL A 224 -1.57 -8.96 -8.28
CA VAL A 224 -1.39 -8.44 -9.63
C VAL A 224 -2.58 -7.55 -9.99
N VAL A 225 -2.31 -6.29 -10.29
CA VAL A 225 -3.27 -5.33 -10.81
C VAL A 225 -3.12 -5.28 -12.33
N ILE A 226 -4.20 -5.54 -13.07
CA ILE A 226 -4.20 -5.58 -14.54
C ILE A 226 -5.02 -4.43 -15.14
N HIS A 227 -4.32 -3.54 -15.85
CA HIS A 227 -4.86 -2.32 -16.46
C HIS A 227 -4.53 -2.25 -17.95
N VAL A 228 -5.36 -2.91 -18.75
CA VAL A 228 -5.14 -3.19 -20.17
C VAL A 228 -6.45 -3.10 -20.94
N TYR A 229 -6.40 -3.24 -22.27
CA TYR A 229 -7.59 -3.43 -23.09
C TYR A 229 -8.08 -4.89 -23.08
N SER A 230 -9.35 -5.10 -23.43
CA SER A 230 -10.09 -6.37 -23.31
C SER A 230 -9.35 -7.61 -23.83
N GLU A 231 -8.93 -7.61 -25.09
CA GLU A 231 -8.35 -8.79 -25.74
C GLU A 231 -6.99 -9.14 -25.13
N LEU A 232 -6.18 -8.13 -24.82
CA LEU A 232 -4.90 -8.31 -24.14
C LEU A 232 -5.07 -8.88 -22.73
N GLY A 233 -6.08 -8.40 -21.99
CA GLY A 233 -6.41 -8.90 -20.67
C GLY A 233 -6.79 -10.39 -20.67
N PHE A 234 -7.63 -10.82 -21.61
CA PHE A 234 -7.98 -12.24 -21.75
C PHE A 234 -6.78 -13.10 -22.17
N ALA A 235 -5.89 -12.59 -23.04
CA ALA A 235 -4.66 -13.28 -23.40
C ALA A 235 -3.74 -13.47 -22.19
N VAL A 236 -3.58 -12.43 -21.34
CA VAL A 236 -2.83 -12.53 -20.08
C VAL A 236 -3.43 -13.60 -19.15
N PHE A 237 -4.74 -13.59 -18.95
CA PHE A 237 -5.39 -14.58 -18.08
C PHE A 237 -5.29 -16.01 -18.60
N LYS A 238 -5.37 -16.21 -19.92
CA LYS A 238 -5.17 -17.52 -20.56
C LYS A 238 -3.78 -18.08 -20.25
N GLU A 239 -2.74 -17.28 -20.48
CA GLU A 239 -1.36 -17.70 -20.21
C GLU A 239 -1.07 -17.79 -18.70
N ALA A 240 -1.66 -16.94 -17.88
CA ALA A 240 -1.56 -17.02 -16.42
C ALA A 240 -2.18 -18.31 -15.87
N LYS A 241 -3.33 -18.76 -16.41
CA LYS A 241 -3.92 -20.06 -16.06
C LYS A 241 -3.00 -21.20 -16.47
N TYR A 242 -2.42 -21.15 -17.68
CA TYR A 242 -1.46 -22.14 -18.16
C TYR A 242 -0.23 -22.26 -17.24
N LEU A 243 0.27 -21.14 -16.72
CA LEU A 243 1.39 -21.09 -15.77
C LEU A 243 0.99 -21.37 -14.31
N GLY A 244 -0.27 -21.73 -14.03
CA GLY A 244 -0.75 -21.99 -12.67
C GLY A 244 -0.90 -20.75 -11.79
N MET A 245 -0.84 -19.55 -12.36
CA MET A 245 -0.97 -18.27 -11.65
C MET A 245 -2.42 -17.88 -11.33
N MET A 246 -3.39 -18.68 -11.79
CA MET A 246 -4.81 -18.60 -11.38
C MET A 246 -5.15 -19.59 -10.24
N GLY A 247 -4.13 -20.12 -9.56
CA GLY A 247 -4.25 -21.01 -8.40
C GLY A 247 -4.20 -20.29 -7.05
N ASN A 248 -4.24 -21.08 -5.98
CA ASN A 248 -4.19 -20.60 -4.60
C ASN A 248 -2.95 -19.72 -4.34
N GLY A 249 -3.16 -18.62 -3.61
CA GLY A 249 -2.11 -17.67 -3.22
C GLY A 249 -1.99 -16.44 -4.12
N TYR A 250 -2.48 -16.50 -5.36
CA TYR A 250 -2.54 -15.34 -6.26
C TYR A 250 -3.80 -14.51 -6.04
N VAL A 251 -3.67 -13.21 -6.28
CA VAL A 251 -4.79 -12.26 -6.31
C VAL A 251 -4.68 -11.45 -7.59
N TRP A 252 -5.76 -11.41 -8.34
CA TRP A 252 -5.88 -10.62 -9.56
C TRP A 252 -6.95 -9.55 -9.37
N ILE A 253 -6.57 -8.29 -9.62
CA ILE A 253 -7.46 -7.14 -9.59
C ILE A 253 -7.49 -6.55 -10.99
N ALA A 254 -8.61 -6.73 -11.70
CA ALA A 254 -8.84 -6.15 -12.99
C ALA A 254 -9.55 -4.80 -12.86
N THR A 255 -9.10 -3.85 -13.68
CA THR A 255 -9.84 -2.60 -13.90
C THR A 255 -11.11 -2.84 -14.71
N ASP A 256 -11.88 -1.78 -14.90
CA ASP A 256 -13.22 -1.77 -15.47
C ASP A 256 -13.36 -2.29 -16.90
N TRP A 257 -12.27 -2.48 -17.64
CA TRP A 257 -12.29 -3.19 -18.91
C TRP A 257 -12.95 -4.57 -18.76
N LEU A 258 -12.69 -5.32 -17.68
CA LEU A 258 -13.24 -6.66 -17.51
C LEU A 258 -14.74 -6.60 -17.20
N SER A 259 -15.17 -5.67 -16.35
CA SER A 259 -16.60 -5.45 -16.08
C SER A 259 -17.37 -5.06 -17.34
N THR A 260 -16.77 -4.24 -18.19
CA THR A 260 -17.35 -3.82 -19.48
C THR A 260 -17.60 -5.02 -20.39
N ASN A 261 -16.67 -5.99 -20.42
CA ASN A 261 -16.85 -7.23 -21.19
C ASN A 261 -17.92 -8.13 -20.58
N LEU A 262 -17.90 -8.30 -19.25
CA LEU A 262 -18.88 -9.09 -18.51
C LEU A 262 -20.31 -8.56 -18.73
N ASP A 263 -20.49 -7.24 -18.72
CA ASP A 263 -21.79 -6.60 -18.93
C ASP A 263 -22.23 -6.67 -20.41
N SER A 264 -21.30 -6.61 -21.37
CA SER A 264 -21.63 -6.59 -22.81
C SER A 264 -21.94 -7.98 -23.39
N SER A 265 -21.29 -9.02 -22.85
CA SER A 265 -21.32 -10.38 -23.38
C SER A 265 -21.68 -11.36 -22.26
N SER A 266 -22.88 -11.20 -21.70
CA SER A 266 -23.37 -12.04 -20.61
C SER A 266 -24.34 -13.14 -21.11
N PRO A 267 -24.08 -14.44 -20.83
CA PRO A 267 -22.87 -14.96 -20.17
C PRO A 267 -21.68 -15.00 -21.14
N LEU A 268 -20.47 -14.80 -20.60
CA LEU A 268 -19.24 -15.00 -21.37
C LEU A 268 -19.11 -16.49 -21.75
N PRO A 269 -18.41 -16.82 -22.85
CA PRO A 269 -18.10 -18.20 -23.18
C PRO A 269 -17.41 -18.91 -22.01
N ALA A 270 -17.81 -20.17 -21.73
CA ALA A 270 -17.28 -20.94 -20.60
C ALA A 270 -15.75 -20.96 -20.57
N GLU A 271 -15.10 -21.16 -21.72
CA GLU A 271 -13.63 -21.14 -21.85
C GLU A 271 -13.01 -19.83 -21.32
N ARG A 272 -13.63 -18.68 -21.58
CA ARG A 272 -13.16 -17.37 -21.06
C ARG A 272 -13.50 -17.20 -19.58
N LEU A 273 -14.68 -17.62 -19.13
CA LEU A 273 -15.05 -17.52 -17.72
C LEU A 273 -14.13 -18.33 -16.81
N GLU A 274 -13.68 -19.50 -17.27
CA GLU A 274 -12.78 -20.35 -16.51
C GLU A 274 -11.37 -19.77 -16.33
N THR A 275 -10.93 -18.81 -17.16
CA THR A 275 -9.59 -18.19 -17.04
C THR A 275 -9.56 -17.02 -16.06
N ILE A 276 -10.72 -16.55 -15.61
CA ILE A 276 -10.87 -15.37 -14.75
C ILE A 276 -11.55 -15.67 -13.41
N GLN A 277 -11.60 -16.94 -13.00
CA GLN A 277 -12.20 -17.33 -11.73
C GLN A 277 -11.43 -16.71 -10.55
N GLY A 278 -12.18 -16.13 -9.60
CA GLY A 278 -11.65 -15.49 -8.41
C GLY A 278 -11.05 -14.09 -8.63
N VAL A 279 -11.13 -13.53 -9.83
CA VAL A 279 -10.66 -12.17 -10.13
C VAL A 279 -11.57 -11.14 -9.45
N LEU A 280 -10.96 -10.13 -8.81
CA LEU A 280 -11.65 -8.93 -8.35
C LEU A 280 -11.74 -7.93 -9.50
N VAL A 281 -12.90 -7.33 -9.70
CA VAL A 281 -13.16 -6.41 -10.81
C VAL A 281 -13.82 -5.15 -10.28
N LEU A 282 -13.40 -4.01 -10.80
CA LEU A 282 -14.04 -2.73 -10.56
C LEU A 282 -15.04 -2.46 -11.68
N ARG A 283 -16.26 -2.05 -11.34
CA ARG A 283 -17.27 -1.62 -12.32
C ARG A 283 -17.70 -0.19 -11.95
N PRO A 284 -17.68 0.79 -12.87
CA PRO A 284 -18.12 2.14 -12.55
C PRO A 284 -19.57 2.12 -12.06
N HIS A 285 -19.82 2.70 -10.89
CA HIS A 285 -21.14 2.66 -10.28
C HIS A 285 -22.09 3.60 -11.02
N THR A 286 -23.26 3.08 -11.37
CA THR A 286 -24.35 3.89 -11.92
C THR A 286 -25.61 3.58 -11.11
N PRO A 287 -26.25 4.59 -10.48
CA PRO A 287 -27.46 4.39 -9.68
C PRO A 287 -28.55 3.69 -10.50
N ASP A 288 -29.42 2.93 -9.82
CA ASP A 288 -30.62 2.39 -10.45
C ASP A 288 -31.75 3.42 -10.45
N SER A 289 -32.52 3.50 -11.53
CA SER A 289 -33.62 4.46 -11.70
C SER A 289 -34.69 3.90 -12.63
N ASP A 290 -35.92 4.38 -12.52
CA ASP A 290 -36.99 3.99 -13.45
C ASP A 290 -36.61 4.27 -14.91
N PHE A 291 -36.03 5.45 -15.16
CA PHE A 291 -35.57 5.85 -16.48
C PHE A 291 -34.51 4.88 -17.05
N LYS A 292 -33.55 4.47 -16.22
CA LYS A 292 -32.55 3.45 -16.59
C LYS A 292 -33.21 2.11 -16.88
N ARG A 293 -34.11 1.63 -16.02
CA ARG A 293 -34.81 0.34 -16.20
C ARG A 293 -35.66 0.32 -17.47
N GLU A 294 -36.34 1.42 -17.81
CA GLU A 294 -37.09 1.56 -19.05
C GLU A 294 -36.17 1.55 -20.27
N PHE A 295 -35.05 2.25 -20.21
CA PHE A 295 -34.03 2.20 -21.27
C PHE A 295 -33.49 0.78 -21.46
N PHE A 296 -33.19 0.04 -20.39
CA PHE A 296 -32.78 -1.38 -20.48
C PHE A 296 -33.86 -2.27 -21.11
N LYS A 297 -35.15 -2.02 -20.82
CA LYS A 297 -36.26 -2.75 -21.47
C LYS A 297 -36.32 -2.44 -22.97
N ARG A 298 -36.14 -1.18 -23.36
CA ARG A 298 -36.09 -0.74 -24.77
C ARG A 298 -34.87 -1.33 -25.48
N TRP A 299 -33.70 -1.26 -24.85
CA TRP A 299 -32.44 -1.80 -25.37
C TRP A 299 -32.56 -3.27 -25.76
N ARG A 300 -33.07 -4.12 -24.86
CA ARG A 300 -33.25 -5.56 -25.11
C ARG A 300 -34.13 -5.87 -26.33
N LYS A 301 -35.09 -5.00 -26.66
CA LYS A 301 -35.93 -5.15 -27.86
C LYS A 301 -35.18 -4.80 -29.15
N MET A 302 -34.19 -3.91 -29.09
CA MET A 302 -33.47 -3.36 -30.24
C MET A 302 -32.20 -4.14 -30.58
N SER A 303 -31.38 -4.44 -29.57
CA SER A 303 -30.07 -5.08 -29.75
C SER A 303 -30.13 -6.61 -29.91
N GLY A 304 -31.32 -7.21 -29.70
CA GLY A 304 -31.46 -8.63 -29.48
C GLY A 304 -30.77 -9.10 -28.19
N ALA A 305 -30.66 -10.42 -28.01
CA ALA A 305 -30.08 -11.03 -26.82
C ALA A 305 -28.53 -11.05 -26.80
N SER A 306 -27.86 -10.68 -27.90
CA SER A 306 -26.41 -10.91 -28.07
C SER A 306 -25.50 -9.74 -27.65
N LEU A 307 -26.00 -8.49 -27.66
CA LEU A 307 -25.22 -7.32 -27.26
C LEU A 307 -25.91 -6.59 -26.10
N ALA A 308 -25.47 -6.90 -24.88
CA ALA A 308 -26.00 -6.27 -23.68
C ALA A 308 -25.38 -4.88 -23.45
N LEU A 309 -26.12 -4.05 -22.71
CA LEU A 309 -25.76 -2.67 -22.44
C LEU A 309 -24.73 -2.60 -21.30
N ASN A 310 -23.55 -2.04 -21.60
CA ASN A 310 -22.51 -1.76 -20.62
C ASN A 310 -22.54 -0.31 -20.13
N THR A 311 -21.75 -0.01 -19.11
CA THR A 311 -21.70 1.31 -18.47
C THR A 311 -21.24 2.43 -19.43
N TYR A 312 -20.33 2.13 -20.35
CA TYR A 312 -19.87 3.11 -21.36
C TYR A 312 -20.96 3.47 -22.38
N GLY A 313 -21.87 2.54 -22.69
CA GLY A 313 -23.08 2.83 -23.47
C GLY A 313 -24.00 3.84 -22.77
N LEU A 314 -24.15 3.72 -21.45
CA LEU A 314 -24.92 4.68 -20.66
C LEU A 314 -24.25 6.07 -20.68
N TYR A 315 -22.92 6.14 -20.54
CA TYR A 315 -22.19 7.40 -20.67
C TYR A 315 -22.29 8.02 -22.05
N ALA A 316 -22.25 7.21 -23.12
CA ALA A 316 -22.40 7.71 -24.48
C ALA A 316 -23.77 8.36 -24.70
N TYR A 317 -24.85 7.70 -24.24
CA TYR A 317 -26.20 8.25 -24.28
C TYR A 317 -26.30 9.58 -23.49
N ASP A 318 -25.81 9.59 -22.24
CA ASP A 318 -25.87 10.78 -21.39
C ASP A 318 -25.02 11.93 -21.94
N SER A 319 -23.93 11.65 -22.66
CA SER A 319 -23.08 12.67 -23.30
C SER A 319 -23.80 13.40 -24.42
N VAL A 320 -24.57 12.67 -25.24
CA VAL A 320 -25.42 13.26 -26.29
C VAL A 320 -26.49 14.14 -25.66
N MET A 321 -27.18 13.63 -24.64
CA MET A 321 -28.22 14.37 -23.92
C MET A 321 -27.67 15.64 -23.25
N LEU A 322 -26.48 15.56 -22.67
CA LEU A 322 -25.79 16.70 -22.08
C LEU A 322 -25.46 17.77 -23.14
N LEU A 323 -24.88 17.36 -24.26
CA LEU A 323 -24.54 18.30 -25.34
C LEU A 323 -25.78 18.97 -25.92
N ALA A 324 -26.84 18.21 -26.15
CA ALA A 324 -28.10 18.75 -26.66
C ALA A 324 -28.73 19.77 -25.71
N ARG A 325 -28.73 19.49 -24.40
CA ARG A 325 -29.21 20.44 -23.37
C ARG A 325 -28.32 21.67 -23.24
N GLY A 326 -27.00 21.49 -23.33
CA GLY A 326 -26.03 22.59 -23.34
C GLY A 326 -26.25 23.52 -24.54
N LEU A 327 -26.47 22.96 -25.72
CA LEU A 327 -26.82 23.73 -26.93
C LEU A 327 -28.17 24.44 -26.80
N ASP A 328 -29.18 23.76 -26.24
CA ASP A 328 -30.49 24.38 -26.02
C ASP A 328 -30.39 25.58 -25.08
N LYS A 329 -29.59 25.47 -24.01
CA LYS A 329 -29.26 26.58 -23.12
C LYS A 329 -28.51 27.69 -23.84
N PHE A 330 -27.47 27.35 -24.61
CA PHE A 330 -26.69 28.30 -25.41
C PHE A 330 -27.57 29.14 -26.34
N PHE A 331 -28.53 28.51 -27.04
CA PHE A 331 -29.47 29.24 -27.89
C PHE A 331 -30.46 30.10 -27.09
N LYS A 332 -30.91 29.63 -25.93
CA LYS A 332 -31.81 30.41 -25.04
C LYS A 332 -31.11 31.64 -24.47
N ASP A 333 -29.82 31.56 -24.22
CA ASP A 333 -28.99 32.66 -23.72
C ASP A 333 -28.54 33.63 -24.84
N GLY A 334 -29.01 33.42 -26.08
CA GLY A 334 -28.75 34.31 -27.23
C GLY A 334 -27.50 33.96 -28.03
N GLY A 335 -26.91 32.78 -27.79
CA GLY A 335 -25.80 32.26 -28.56
C GLY A 335 -26.17 32.03 -30.03
N ASN A 336 -25.25 32.39 -30.93
CA ASN A 336 -25.38 32.15 -32.36
C ASN A 336 -24.25 31.22 -32.85
N ILE A 337 -24.53 30.38 -33.84
CA ILE A 337 -23.50 29.58 -34.48
C ILE A 337 -22.84 30.42 -35.57
N SER A 338 -21.60 30.84 -35.34
CA SER A 338 -20.74 31.48 -36.32
C SER A 338 -19.33 30.89 -36.28
N PHE A 339 -18.64 31.06 -37.40
CA PHE A 339 -17.34 30.48 -37.64
C PHE A 339 -16.41 31.54 -38.23
N SER A 340 -15.17 31.59 -37.75
CA SER A 340 -14.14 32.52 -38.23
C SER A 340 -12.90 31.79 -38.74
N ASN A 341 -12.20 32.39 -39.71
CA ASN A 341 -10.98 31.80 -40.26
C ASN A 341 -9.80 32.06 -39.32
N HIS A 342 -9.00 31.03 -39.05
CA HIS A 342 -7.80 31.17 -38.22
C HIS A 342 -6.63 31.78 -39.02
N SER A 343 -5.99 32.82 -38.49
CA SER A 343 -4.94 33.57 -39.19
C SER A 343 -3.71 32.74 -39.57
N MET A 344 -3.31 31.76 -38.72
CA MET A 344 -2.21 30.84 -39.06
C MET A 344 -2.58 29.84 -40.17
N LEU A 345 -3.84 29.37 -40.23
CA LEU A 345 -4.28 28.39 -41.23
C LEU A 345 -4.38 29.01 -42.63
N ASN A 346 -4.78 30.29 -42.71
CA ASN A 346 -4.75 31.08 -43.93
C ASN A 346 -3.34 31.28 -44.51
N THR A 347 -2.29 31.21 -43.69
CA THR A 347 -0.90 31.41 -44.14
C THR A 347 -0.30 30.11 -44.68
N LEU A 348 -0.70 28.96 -44.12
CA LEU A 348 -0.26 27.61 -44.53
C LEU A 348 -0.99 27.09 -45.77
N GLY A 349 -2.28 27.40 -45.93
CA GLY A 349 -3.10 26.96 -47.06
C GLY A 349 -2.63 27.48 -48.43
N LYS A 350 -1.98 28.66 -48.44
CA LYS A 350 -1.42 29.25 -49.66
C LYS A 350 -0.19 28.52 -50.21
N SER A 351 0.37 27.56 -49.48
CA SER A 351 1.67 26.94 -49.79
C SER A 351 1.62 25.42 -50.03
N GLY A 352 0.46 24.73 -50.02
CA GLY A 352 0.42 23.28 -50.25
C GLY A 352 -0.95 22.63 -50.46
N ASN A 353 -0.94 21.41 -51.01
CA ASN A 353 -2.09 20.57 -51.44
C ASN A 353 -3.09 20.13 -50.34
N LEU A 354 -3.07 20.71 -49.14
CA LEU A 354 -4.02 20.41 -48.06
C LEU A 354 -4.99 21.58 -47.90
N ASN A 355 -6.30 21.34 -47.97
CA ASN A 355 -7.38 22.36 -47.81
C ASN A 355 -7.51 22.88 -46.36
N LEU A 356 -6.41 23.28 -45.74
CA LEU A 356 -6.38 23.82 -44.37
C LEU A 356 -7.10 25.18 -44.28
N GLU A 357 -7.33 25.86 -45.41
CA GLU A 357 -8.13 27.09 -45.49
C GLU A 357 -9.61 26.87 -45.16
N ALA A 358 -10.09 25.62 -45.27
CA ALA A 358 -11.48 25.26 -44.96
C ALA A 358 -11.72 25.08 -43.45
N MET A 359 -10.67 25.11 -42.62
CA MET A 359 -10.81 24.96 -41.18
C MET A 359 -11.20 26.27 -40.52
N THR A 360 -12.33 26.23 -39.82
CA THR A 360 -12.91 27.38 -39.14
C THR A 360 -12.91 27.18 -37.64
N VAL A 361 -12.73 28.28 -36.90
CA VAL A 361 -12.83 28.33 -35.44
C VAL A 361 -14.29 28.58 -35.08
N PHE A 362 -14.82 27.82 -34.12
CA PHE A 362 -16.16 28.05 -33.61
C PHE A 362 -16.18 29.23 -32.62
N ASP A 363 -16.75 30.36 -33.02
CA ASP A 363 -16.74 31.59 -32.22
C ASP A 363 -17.50 31.44 -30.90
N GLY A 364 -18.58 30.65 -30.91
CA GLY A 364 -19.42 30.36 -29.75
C GLY A 364 -18.84 29.29 -28.80
N GLY A 365 -17.65 28.76 -29.09
CA GLY A 365 -17.08 27.59 -28.40
C GLY A 365 -16.96 27.72 -26.89
N GLU A 366 -16.44 28.85 -26.41
CA GLU A 366 -16.26 29.09 -24.98
C GLU A 366 -17.60 29.27 -24.24
N ALA A 367 -18.55 29.97 -24.87
CA ALA A 367 -19.90 30.14 -24.32
C ALA A 367 -20.64 28.81 -24.23
N LEU A 368 -20.60 28.00 -25.31
CA LEU A 368 -21.19 26.67 -25.31
C LEU A 368 -20.55 25.76 -24.25
N LEU A 369 -19.22 25.79 -24.13
CA LEU A 369 -18.50 25.04 -23.09
C LEU A 369 -19.00 25.41 -21.68
N LYS A 370 -19.16 26.71 -21.40
CA LYS A 370 -19.69 27.20 -20.12
C LYS A 370 -21.12 26.71 -19.88
N ASP A 371 -21.97 26.71 -20.90
CA ASP A 371 -23.35 26.22 -20.78
C ASP A 371 -23.43 24.71 -20.58
N ILE A 372 -22.56 23.93 -21.23
CA ILE A 372 -22.43 22.49 -21.00
C ILE A 372 -22.01 22.21 -19.56
N LEU A 373 -20.97 22.88 -19.06
CA LEU A 373 -20.49 22.69 -17.68
C LEU A 373 -21.51 23.17 -16.63
N GLY A 374 -22.31 24.20 -16.95
CA GLY A 374 -23.38 24.72 -16.11
C GLY A 374 -24.67 23.88 -16.15
N THR A 375 -24.80 22.95 -17.10
CA THR A 375 -26.01 22.13 -17.26
C THR A 375 -26.10 21.08 -16.16
N ARG A 376 -27.19 21.11 -15.39
CA ARG A 376 -27.52 20.06 -14.41
C ARG A 376 -28.60 19.16 -14.99
N MET A 377 -28.29 17.87 -15.14
CA MET A 377 -29.24 16.87 -15.62
C MET A 377 -29.18 15.58 -14.80
N VAL A 378 -30.29 14.83 -14.83
CA VAL A 378 -30.34 13.45 -14.37
C VAL A 378 -30.50 12.58 -15.61
N GLY A 379 -29.47 11.78 -15.90
CA GLY A 379 -29.43 10.87 -17.03
C GLY A 379 -29.58 9.41 -16.61
N LEU A 380 -29.22 8.49 -17.51
CA LEU A 380 -29.20 7.05 -17.24
C LEU A 380 -28.16 6.67 -16.18
N THR A 381 -27.11 7.48 -16.04
CA THR A 381 -26.02 7.27 -15.08
C THR A 381 -26.22 8.06 -13.77
N GLY A 382 -27.42 8.56 -13.53
CA GLY A 382 -27.77 9.35 -12.36
C GLY A 382 -27.51 10.84 -12.57
N GLN A 383 -27.21 11.55 -11.49
CA GLN A 383 -26.99 13.00 -11.53
C GLN A 383 -25.66 13.33 -12.22
N LEU A 384 -25.71 14.21 -13.22
CA LEU A 384 -24.56 14.68 -13.97
C LEU A 384 -24.21 16.11 -13.55
N GLN A 385 -23.04 16.25 -12.93
CA GLN A 385 -22.41 17.52 -12.56
C GLN A 385 -20.90 17.37 -12.69
N PHE A 386 -20.21 18.48 -12.89
CA PHE A 386 -18.76 18.50 -13.08
C PHE A 386 -18.03 19.18 -11.93
N THR A 387 -16.90 18.62 -11.54
CA THR A 387 -15.90 19.28 -10.68
C THR A 387 -15.07 20.28 -11.50
N PRO A 388 -14.26 21.16 -10.87
CA PRO A 388 -13.42 22.12 -11.58
C PRO A 388 -12.40 21.51 -12.56
N ASP A 389 -12.02 20.25 -12.34
CA ASP A 389 -11.19 19.43 -13.24
C ASP A 389 -11.97 18.90 -14.46
N ARG A 390 -13.26 19.25 -14.58
CA ARG A 390 -14.19 18.81 -15.64
C ARG A 390 -14.39 17.29 -15.70
N SER A 391 -14.23 16.62 -14.56
CA SER A 391 -14.68 15.25 -14.33
C SER A 391 -16.04 15.23 -13.67
N ARG A 392 -16.71 14.08 -13.68
CA ARG A 392 -17.96 13.88 -12.95
C ARG A 392 -17.76 14.02 -11.44
N THR A 393 -18.72 14.65 -10.76
CA THR A 393 -18.80 14.64 -9.29
C THR A 393 -19.18 13.25 -8.77
N ARG A 394 -18.81 12.96 -7.51
CA ARG A 394 -19.19 11.74 -6.77
C ARG A 394 -18.79 10.43 -7.50
N PRO A 395 -17.51 10.26 -7.86
CA PRO A 395 -17.02 8.99 -8.42
C PRO A 395 -17.25 7.84 -7.44
N ALA A 396 -17.80 6.74 -7.97
CA ALA A 396 -18.05 5.52 -7.24
C ALA A 396 -17.88 4.29 -8.14
N TYR A 397 -17.55 3.16 -7.51
CA TYR A 397 -17.34 1.87 -8.16
C TYR A 397 -18.04 0.76 -7.39
N ASP A 398 -18.68 -0.14 -8.12
CA ASP A 398 -19.04 -1.45 -7.61
C ASP A 398 -17.80 -2.34 -7.60
N ILE A 399 -17.61 -3.08 -6.52
CA ILE A 399 -16.55 -4.08 -6.41
C ILE A 399 -17.23 -5.44 -6.58
N ILE A 400 -16.85 -6.15 -7.64
CA ILE A 400 -17.40 -7.44 -7.99
C ILE A 400 -16.30 -8.51 -7.99
N ASN A 401 -16.70 -9.76 -7.75
CA ASN A 401 -15.84 -10.92 -7.75
C ASN A 401 -16.41 -11.95 -8.75
N VAL A 402 -15.56 -12.45 -9.64
CA VAL A 402 -15.95 -13.48 -10.62
C VAL A 402 -15.95 -14.83 -9.94
N ALA A 403 -17.08 -15.53 -9.96
CA ALA A 403 -17.23 -16.84 -9.33
C ALA A 403 -18.28 -17.69 -10.05
N GLY A 404 -17.90 -18.92 -10.39
CA GLY A 404 -18.76 -19.85 -11.12
C GLY A 404 -19.14 -19.30 -12.50
N THR A 405 -20.43 -19.26 -12.78
CA THR A 405 -20.99 -18.81 -14.07
C THR A 405 -21.26 -17.31 -14.15
N GLY A 406 -20.94 -16.53 -13.12
CA GLY A 406 -21.30 -15.12 -13.07
C GLY A 406 -20.44 -14.26 -12.16
N VAL A 407 -21.01 -13.14 -11.75
CA VAL A 407 -20.34 -12.15 -10.90
C VAL A 407 -21.13 -11.95 -9.62
N ARG A 408 -20.41 -11.77 -8.52
CA ARG A 408 -20.97 -11.42 -7.22
C ARG A 408 -20.51 -10.05 -6.81
N GLN A 409 -21.45 -9.16 -6.49
CA GLN A 409 -21.10 -7.88 -5.89
C GLN A 409 -20.71 -8.05 -4.41
N ILE A 410 -19.50 -7.61 -4.07
CA ILE A 410 -18.94 -7.72 -2.72
C ILE A 410 -18.98 -6.40 -1.94
N GLY A 411 -19.15 -5.28 -2.63
CA GLY A 411 -19.31 -3.97 -2.01
C GLY A 411 -19.22 -2.83 -3.01
N TYR A 412 -18.95 -1.64 -2.47
CA TYR A 412 -18.83 -0.38 -3.17
C TYR A 412 -17.59 0.36 -2.69
N TRP A 413 -17.11 1.26 -3.53
CA TRP A 413 -16.17 2.30 -3.16
C TRP A 413 -16.69 3.65 -3.66
N SER A 414 -16.52 4.70 -2.87
CA SER A 414 -16.71 6.08 -3.34
C SER A 414 -15.63 6.98 -2.75
N ASN A 415 -15.35 8.12 -3.38
CA ASN A 415 -14.42 9.10 -2.83
C ASN A 415 -14.92 9.74 -1.51
N HIS A 416 -16.22 9.61 -1.19
CA HIS A 416 -16.82 10.14 0.04
C HIS A 416 -16.72 9.14 1.20
N SER A 417 -17.09 7.88 0.98
CA SER A 417 -17.17 6.85 2.02
C SER A 417 -15.99 5.90 2.07
N GLY A 418 -15.15 5.83 1.03
CA GLY A 418 -14.25 4.70 0.83
C GLY A 418 -15.03 3.39 0.65
N LEU A 419 -14.43 2.27 1.10
CA LEU A 419 -15.01 0.92 0.98
C LEU A 419 -16.22 0.72 1.89
N SER A 420 -17.35 0.32 1.30
CA SER A 420 -18.62 0.14 2.00
C SER A 420 -19.44 -1.01 1.41
N THR A 421 -20.29 -1.64 2.22
CA THR A 421 -21.33 -2.57 1.73
C THR A 421 -22.67 -1.88 1.48
N VAL A 422 -22.79 -0.60 1.84
CA VAL A 422 -23.96 0.25 1.65
C VAL A 422 -23.81 1.05 0.35
N LEU A 423 -24.92 1.23 -0.37
CA LEU A 423 -25.01 2.02 -1.59
C LEU A 423 -24.44 3.45 -1.41
N PRO A 424 -23.66 3.98 -2.37
CA PRO A 424 -23.06 5.31 -2.28
C PRO A 424 -24.09 6.43 -2.06
N GLU A 425 -25.26 6.35 -2.67
CA GLU A 425 -26.31 7.40 -2.66
C GLU A 425 -26.83 7.66 -1.25
N LEU A 426 -26.92 6.60 -0.43
CA LEU A 426 -27.40 6.66 0.96
C LEU A 426 -26.37 7.27 1.92
N LEU A 427 -25.11 7.39 1.49
CA LEU A 427 -24.02 7.89 2.31
C LEU A 427 -23.66 9.34 1.99
N TYR A 428 -23.99 9.84 0.80
CA TYR A 428 -23.73 11.24 0.43
C TYR A 428 -24.47 12.27 1.29
N THR A 429 -25.55 11.87 1.96
CA THR A 429 -26.31 12.74 2.88
C THR A 429 -25.75 12.77 4.29
N LYS A 430 -24.75 11.92 4.61
CA LYS A 430 -24.14 11.84 5.93
C LYS A 430 -22.80 12.57 5.94
N GLU A 431 -22.63 13.53 6.85
CA GLU A 431 -21.41 14.34 6.96
C GLU A 431 -20.17 13.52 7.30
N LYS A 432 -20.33 12.47 8.13
CA LYS A 432 -19.33 11.43 8.37
C LYS A 432 -20.06 10.12 8.65
N PRO A 433 -20.11 9.14 7.72
CA PRO A 433 -20.67 7.85 8.06
C PRO A 433 -19.81 7.20 9.16
N ASN A 434 -20.39 6.93 10.33
CA ASN A 434 -19.74 6.17 11.41
C ASN A 434 -19.50 4.73 10.90
N MET A 435 -18.36 4.49 10.26
CA MET A 435 -18.01 3.22 9.57
C MET A 435 -17.23 2.24 10.45
N SER A 436 -17.14 2.46 11.76
CA SER A 436 -16.34 1.61 12.65
C SER A 436 -16.97 0.24 12.94
N THR A 437 -18.27 0.04 12.67
CA THR A 437 -19.01 -1.18 13.08
C THR A 437 -19.53 -2.05 11.94
N SER A 438 -19.53 -1.58 10.68
CA SER A 438 -20.05 -2.35 9.53
C SER A 438 -18.92 -3.01 8.71
N PRO A 439 -19.09 -4.25 8.22
CA PRO A 439 -18.14 -4.86 7.31
C PRO A 439 -17.99 -4.01 6.04
N LYS A 440 -16.74 -3.67 5.69
CA LYS A 440 -16.43 -2.82 4.54
C LYS A 440 -16.64 -3.53 3.21
N LEU A 441 -16.40 -4.85 3.15
CA LEU A 441 -16.62 -5.71 1.99
C LEU A 441 -17.16 -7.08 2.44
N ARG A 442 -17.94 -7.73 1.57
CA ARG A 442 -18.40 -9.13 1.74
C ARG A 442 -17.28 -10.11 1.39
N HIS A 443 -17.47 -11.38 1.75
CA HIS A 443 -16.53 -12.46 1.45
C HIS A 443 -16.24 -12.60 -0.06
N VAL A 444 -14.95 -12.84 -0.36
CA VAL A 444 -14.41 -13.02 -1.71
C VAL A 444 -14.04 -14.48 -1.91
N ILE A 445 -14.31 -14.99 -3.11
CA ILE A 445 -13.76 -16.27 -3.58
C ILE A 445 -12.50 -15.93 -4.37
N TRP A 446 -11.36 -16.42 -3.90
CA TRP A 446 -10.05 -16.15 -4.49
C TRP A 446 -9.72 -17.22 -5.55
N PRO A 447 -8.73 -16.95 -6.43
CA PRO A 447 -8.21 -17.95 -7.35
C PRO A 447 -7.82 -19.25 -6.61
N GLY A 448 -8.08 -20.40 -7.23
CA GLY A 448 -7.99 -21.71 -6.56
C GLY A 448 -9.17 -22.06 -5.64
N GLU A 449 -10.31 -21.40 -5.81
CA GLU A 449 -11.60 -21.70 -5.14
C GLU A 449 -11.54 -21.64 -3.60
N THR A 450 -10.72 -20.74 -3.07
CA THR A 450 -10.56 -20.58 -1.62
C THR A 450 -11.28 -19.34 -1.08
N PHE A 451 -11.84 -19.46 0.12
CA PHE A 451 -12.40 -18.33 0.89
C PHE A 451 -11.37 -17.66 1.81
N THR A 452 -10.20 -18.29 1.99
CA THR A 452 -9.14 -17.76 2.86
C THR A 452 -8.40 -16.64 2.14
N LYS A 453 -8.33 -15.46 2.74
CA LYS A 453 -7.56 -14.32 2.22
C LYS A 453 -6.11 -14.74 1.92
N PRO A 454 -5.64 -14.63 0.66
CA PRO A 454 -4.25 -14.91 0.33
C PRO A 454 -3.29 -13.99 1.09
N ARG A 455 -2.13 -14.52 1.46
CA ARG A 455 -1.05 -13.75 2.10
C ARG A 455 -0.59 -12.57 1.25
N GLY A 456 -0.70 -12.71 -0.07
CA GLY A 456 -0.31 -11.71 -1.07
C GLY A 456 1.16 -11.71 -1.44
N TRP A 457 1.95 -12.65 -0.91
CA TRP A 457 3.34 -12.87 -1.26
C TRP A 457 3.79 -14.28 -0.89
N VAL A 458 4.85 -14.75 -1.54
CA VAL A 458 5.58 -15.99 -1.22
C VAL A 458 7.08 -15.75 -1.26
N PHE A 459 7.85 -16.58 -0.58
CA PHE A 459 9.29 -16.66 -0.88
C PHE A 459 9.44 -17.21 -2.29
N SER A 460 10.22 -16.53 -3.14
CA SER A 460 10.48 -17.02 -4.49
C SER A 460 11.20 -18.38 -4.40
N ASN A 461 10.94 -19.27 -5.35
CA ASN A 461 11.69 -20.53 -5.47
C ASN A 461 13.19 -20.29 -5.76
N ASN A 462 13.52 -19.10 -6.29
CA ASN A 462 14.89 -18.57 -6.41
C ASN A 462 15.13 -17.42 -5.41
N GLY A 463 14.37 -17.40 -4.31
CA GLY A 463 14.32 -16.32 -3.35
C GLY A 463 15.71 -16.02 -2.79
N LYS A 464 16.04 -14.73 -2.74
CA LYS A 464 17.26 -14.23 -2.09
C LYS A 464 17.35 -14.86 -0.70
N GLU A 465 18.37 -15.69 -0.48
CA GLU A 465 18.66 -16.24 0.83
C GLU A 465 18.84 -15.10 1.82
N LEU A 466 18.20 -15.18 2.98
CA LEU A 466 18.42 -14.20 4.02
C LEU A 466 19.87 -14.26 4.46
N LYS A 467 20.59 -13.17 4.25
CA LYS A 467 21.99 -13.01 4.64
C LYS A 467 22.06 -12.70 6.13
N ILE A 468 22.26 -13.72 6.94
CA ILE A 468 22.30 -13.59 8.39
C ILE A 468 23.75 -13.44 8.85
N GLY A 469 24.10 -12.29 9.39
CA GLY A 469 25.42 -12.05 9.98
C GLY A 469 25.60 -12.87 11.27
N VAL A 470 26.73 -13.55 11.42
CA VAL A 470 27.07 -14.35 12.61
C VAL A 470 28.45 -13.95 13.14
N PRO A 471 28.62 -13.65 14.45
CA PRO A 471 29.89 -13.15 14.97
C PRO A 471 30.96 -14.25 15.02
N LEU A 472 32.10 -13.99 14.37
CA LEU A 472 33.28 -14.85 14.42
C LEU A 472 34.19 -14.42 15.58
N ARG A 473 33.88 -14.93 16.77
CA ARG A 473 34.51 -14.55 18.04
C ARG A 473 35.50 -15.58 18.58
N VAL A 474 36.33 -15.16 19.53
CA VAL A 474 37.35 -16.02 20.17
C VAL A 474 36.93 -16.54 21.54
N SER A 475 36.13 -15.76 22.27
CA SER A 475 35.59 -16.11 23.59
C SER A 475 34.19 -16.75 23.48
N TYR A 476 33.74 -17.49 24.50
CA TYR A 476 32.36 -18.03 24.62
C TYR A 476 31.85 -18.76 23.36
N LYS A 477 32.64 -19.73 22.86
CA LYS A 477 32.38 -20.46 21.60
C LYS A 477 31.16 -21.39 21.67
N GLU A 478 30.66 -21.62 22.88
CA GLU A 478 29.44 -22.38 23.17
C GLU A 478 28.18 -21.66 22.68
N PHE A 479 28.19 -20.32 22.70
CA PHE A 479 27.07 -19.51 22.20
C PHE A 479 27.02 -19.50 20.67
N VAL A 480 28.16 -19.23 20.03
CA VAL A 480 28.34 -19.22 18.58
C VAL A 480 29.79 -19.54 18.23
N SER A 481 30.00 -20.49 17.32
CA SER A 481 31.29 -20.75 16.69
C SER A 481 31.12 -21.31 15.28
N GLN A 482 32.10 -21.02 14.41
CA GLN A 482 32.16 -21.59 13.07
C GLN A 482 32.65 -23.05 13.12
N ILE A 483 32.05 -23.91 12.31
CA ILE A 483 32.50 -25.30 12.16
C ILE A 483 33.78 -25.32 11.32
N ARG A 484 34.82 -26.00 11.81
CA ARG A 484 36.11 -26.08 11.11
C ARG A 484 35.93 -26.78 9.76
N GLY A 485 36.44 -26.18 8.68
CA GLY A 485 36.40 -26.75 7.33
C GLY A 485 35.17 -26.39 6.48
N THR A 486 34.25 -25.56 6.99
CA THR A 486 33.09 -25.06 6.24
C THR A 486 32.93 -23.55 6.45
N GLU A 487 32.91 -22.77 5.36
CA GLU A 487 32.86 -21.31 5.46
C GLU A 487 31.51 -20.78 6.01
N ASN A 488 30.40 -21.48 5.75
CA ASN A 488 29.05 -20.97 6.03
C ASN A 488 28.28 -21.75 7.12
N MET A 489 28.93 -22.69 7.82
CA MET A 489 28.26 -23.47 8.87
C MET A 489 28.71 -23.03 10.26
N PHE A 490 27.73 -22.75 11.09
CA PHE A 490 27.91 -22.32 12.47
C PHE A 490 27.19 -23.28 13.40
N LYS A 491 27.66 -23.34 14.64
CA LYS A 491 27.05 -24.09 15.73
C LYS A 491 27.06 -23.28 17.02
N GLY A 492 26.25 -23.68 17.97
CA GLY A 492 26.16 -23.06 19.29
C GLY A 492 24.73 -22.64 19.61
N PHE A 493 24.52 -22.33 20.88
CA PHE A 493 23.19 -22.09 21.43
C PHE A 493 22.35 -21.08 20.62
N CYS A 494 22.94 -19.96 20.16
CA CYS A 494 22.20 -18.95 19.42
C CYS A 494 21.76 -19.44 18.02
N ILE A 495 22.56 -20.28 17.38
CA ILE A 495 22.25 -20.86 16.06
C ILE A 495 21.13 -21.89 16.21
N ASP A 496 21.16 -22.70 17.26
CA ASP A 496 20.14 -23.71 17.54
C ASP A 496 18.78 -23.06 17.82
N VAL A 497 18.76 -21.99 18.64
CA VAL A 497 17.55 -21.21 18.91
C VAL A 497 16.99 -20.57 17.63
N PHE A 498 17.85 -19.97 16.80
CA PHE A 498 17.42 -19.38 15.53
C PHE A 498 16.85 -20.45 14.58
N THR A 499 17.53 -21.58 14.44
CA THR A 499 17.11 -22.69 13.57
C THR A 499 15.78 -23.29 14.05
N ALA A 500 15.61 -23.46 15.37
CA ALA A 500 14.35 -23.89 15.95
C ALA A 500 13.21 -22.89 15.67
N ALA A 501 13.47 -21.59 15.80
CA ALA A 501 12.48 -20.55 15.49
C ALA A 501 12.10 -20.54 13.99
N VAL A 502 13.06 -20.71 13.09
CA VAL A 502 12.81 -20.81 11.64
C VAL A 502 12.00 -22.06 11.31
N ASN A 503 12.30 -23.20 11.94
CA ASN A 503 11.58 -24.47 11.72
C ASN A 503 10.12 -24.45 12.21
N LEU A 504 9.77 -23.55 13.14
CA LEU A 504 8.39 -23.33 13.58
C LEU A 504 7.56 -22.49 12.60
N LEU A 505 8.21 -21.86 11.61
CA LEU A 505 7.49 -21.12 10.59
C LEU A 505 6.73 -22.11 9.69
N PRO A 506 5.48 -21.81 9.29
CA PRO A 506 4.70 -22.69 8.42
C PRO A 506 5.19 -22.70 6.96
N TYR A 507 6.42 -22.23 6.71
CA TYR A 507 7.02 -22.07 5.39
C TYR A 507 8.55 -22.13 5.48
N ALA A 508 9.18 -22.60 4.40
CA ALA A 508 10.64 -22.62 4.30
C ALA A 508 11.19 -21.19 4.13
N VAL A 509 12.20 -20.85 4.94
CA VAL A 509 12.96 -19.61 4.81
C VAL A 509 14.41 -19.99 4.49
N PRO A 510 14.90 -19.75 3.26
CA PRO A 510 16.29 -20.02 2.93
C PRO A 510 17.19 -19.01 3.64
N VAL A 511 18.12 -19.51 4.44
CA VAL A 511 19.05 -18.69 5.24
C VAL A 511 20.48 -19.03 4.85
N LYS A 512 21.29 -17.98 4.66
CA LYS A 512 22.73 -18.08 4.50
C LYS A 512 23.42 -17.33 5.62
N PHE A 513 24.19 -18.05 6.42
CA PHE A 513 25.03 -17.44 7.46
C PHE A 513 26.30 -16.84 6.86
N ILE A 514 26.63 -15.62 7.27
CA ILE A 514 27.82 -14.90 6.83
C ILE A 514 28.68 -14.55 8.06
N PRO A 515 29.94 -15.01 8.13
CA PRO A 515 30.83 -14.67 9.24
C PRO A 515 31.12 -13.17 9.30
N TYR A 516 31.16 -12.61 10.51
CA TYR A 516 31.59 -11.24 10.76
C TYR A 516 32.67 -11.20 11.84
N GLY A 517 33.85 -10.68 11.48
CA GLY A 517 35.03 -10.61 12.35
C GLY A 517 36.24 -11.35 11.78
N ASN A 518 37.39 -11.20 12.44
CA ASN A 518 38.66 -11.79 11.99
C ASN A 518 38.98 -13.15 12.66
N GLY A 519 38.16 -13.61 13.61
CA GLY A 519 38.38 -14.84 14.36
C GLY A 519 39.60 -14.83 15.29
N LYS A 520 40.28 -13.68 15.42
CA LYS A 520 41.43 -13.46 16.32
C LYS A 520 41.05 -12.62 17.54
N GLU A 521 40.05 -11.76 17.38
CA GLU A 521 39.50 -10.91 18.43
C GLU A 521 37.96 -10.96 18.41
N ASN A 522 37.32 -10.52 19.49
CA ASN A 522 35.85 -10.44 19.50
C ASN A 522 35.38 -9.28 18.59
N PRO A 523 34.41 -9.50 17.68
CA PRO A 523 33.95 -8.48 16.74
C PRO A 523 33.15 -7.35 17.41
N SER A 524 33.11 -6.18 16.77
CA SER A 524 32.23 -5.07 17.20
C SER A 524 30.78 -5.36 16.81
N TYR A 525 29.96 -5.70 17.79
CA TYR A 525 28.53 -5.96 17.61
C TYR A 525 27.75 -4.72 17.14
N THR A 526 28.21 -3.51 17.44
CA THR A 526 27.54 -2.29 16.99
C THR A 526 27.70 -2.12 15.48
N HIS A 527 28.93 -2.23 14.97
CA HIS A 527 29.16 -2.20 13.52
C HIS A 527 28.50 -3.38 12.81
N MET A 528 28.51 -4.58 13.42
CA MET A 528 27.82 -5.74 12.87
C MET A 528 26.32 -5.48 12.65
N VAL A 529 25.67 -4.79 13.59
CA VAL A 529 24.26 -4.41 13.50
C VAL A 529 24.05 -3.30 12.47
N GLU A 530 24.96 -2.33 12.37
CA GLU A 530 24.91 -1.27 11.33
C GLU A 530 24.96 -1.85 9.91
N MET A 531 25.61 -3.00 9.70
CA MET A 531 25.63 -3.69 8.39
C MET A 531 24.24 -4.15 7.92
N ILE A 532 23.22 -4.16 8.79
CA ILE A 532 21.83 -4.37 8.39
C ILE A 532 21.31 -3.15 7.62
N THR A 533 21.64 -1.93 8.07
CA THR A 533 21.18 -0.69 7.43
C THR A 533 21.80 -0.46 6.06
N THR A 534 23.03 -0.91 5.85
CA THR A 534 23.72 -0.85 4.55
C THR A 534 23.26 -1.95 3.58
N GLY A 535 22.41 -2.88 4.02
CA GLY A 535 21.90 -3.98 3.20
C GLY A 535 22.88 -5.14 2.98
N ASN A 536 24.01 -5.15 3.71
CA ASN A 536 24.98 -6.22 3.66
C ASN A 536 24.46 -7.49 4.37
N PHE A 537 23.74 -7.31 5.48
CA PHE A 537 23.00 -8.35 6.19
C PHE A 537 21.50 -8.06 6.16
N ASP A 538 20.68 -9.09 6.02
CA ASP A 538 19.22 -9.00 6.18
C ASP A 538 18.81 -9.21 7.67
N GLY A 539 19.73 -9.72 8.50
CA GLY A 539 19.56 -9.88 9.94
C GLY A 539 20.85 -10.36 10.62
N VAL A 540 20.87 -10.44 11.95
CA VAL A 540 22.04 -10.89 12.72
C VAL A 540 21.60 -11.92 13.77
N VAL A 541 22.39 -12.99 13.94
CA VAL A 541 22.19 -14.01 14.97
C VAL A 541 23.44 -14.14 15.84
N GLY A 542 23.23 -14.10 17.15
CA GLY A 542 24.27 -14.26 18.15
C GLY A 542 23.82 -13.78 19.52
N ASP A 543 24.76 -13.68 20.45
CA ASP A 543 24.57 -13.13 21.80
C ASP A 543 24.56 -11.60 21.79
N VAL A 544 23.76 -11.01 20.90
CA VAL A 544 23.68 -9.56 20.73
C VAL A 544 22.91 -8.94 21.89
N ALA A 545 23.60 -8.21 22.77
CA ALA A 545 22.96 -7.45 23.83
C ALA A 545 22.07 -6.33 23.25
N ILE A 546 20.82 -6.28 23.72
CA ILE A 546 19.85 -5.23 23.41
C ILE A 546 20.21 -3.98 24.23
N VAL A 547 20.69 -2.94 23.56
CA VAL A 547 21.11 -1.67 24.19
C VAL A 547 20.51 -0.49 23.41
N THR A 548 20.26 0.63 24.11
CA THR A 548 19.53 1.80 23.59
C THR A 548 20.10 2.37 22.29
N ASN A 549 21.42 2.30 22.07
CA ASN A 549 22.02 2.81 20.83
C ASN A 549 21.68 1.91 19.62
N ARG A 550 21.60 0.59 19.81
CA ARG A 550 21.32 -0.35 18.72
C ARG A 550 19.83 -0.38 18.36
N THR A 551 18.95 -0.20 19.34
CA THR A 551 17.48 -0.15 19.12
C THR A 551 17.03 1.06 18.32
N LYS A 552 17.88 2.09 18.17
CA LYS A 552 17.61 3.23 17.27
C LYS A 552 17.92 2.91 15.80
N ILE A 553 18.69 1.85 15.55
CA ILE A 553 19.25 1.51 14.23
C ILE A 553 18.50 0.31 13.64
N VAL A 554 18.18 -0.69 14.47
CA VAL A 554 17.47 -1.91 14.06
C VAL A 554 16.41 -2.33 15.08
N ASP A 555 15.45 -3.11 14.59
CA ASP A 555 14.48 -3.79 15.43
C ASP A 555 15.06 -5.08 16.02
N PHE A 556 14.68 -5.39 17.26
CA PHE A 556 15.08 -6.60 17.98
C PHE A 556 13.88 -7.51 18.24
N THR A 557 14.14 -8.82 18.30
CA THR A 557 13.18 -9.79 18.83
C THR A 557 13.03 -9.63 20.35
N GLN A 558 12.06 -10.32 20.94
CA GLN A 558 12.07 -10.56 22.38
C GLN A 558 13.38 -11.26 22.79
N PRO A 559 13.96 -10.94 23.96
CA PRO A 559 15.17 -11.58 24.44
C PRO A 559 14.90 -13.07 24.74
N TYR A 560 15.69 -13.96 24.16
CA TYR A 560 15.56 -15.41 24.37
C TYR A 560 16.40 -15.92 25.56
N ALA A 561 17.31 -15.09 26.11
CA ALA A 561 18.09 -15.38 27.29
C ALA A 561 18.21 -14.12 28.15
N ALA A 562 17.93 -14.24 29.45
CA ALA A 562 18.15 -13.16 30.39
C ALA A 562 19.65 -13.04 30.70
N SER A 563 20.19 -11.81 30.62
CA SER A 563 21.54 -11.49 31.08
C SER A 563 21.47 -10.72 32.40
N GLY A 564 22.39 -11.05 33.32
CA GLY A 564 22.54 -10.38 34.61
C GLY A 564 24.00 -10.15 34.92
N LEU A 565 24.32 -9.03 35.58
CA LEU A 565 25.67 -8.74 36.06
C LEU A 565 25.94 -9.58 37.31
N VAL A 566 26.94 -10.45 37.24
CA VAL A 566 27.40 -11.26 38.37
C VAL A 566 28.88 -10.97 38.60
N VAL A 567 29.26 -10.79 39.87
CA VAL A 567 30.66 -10.61 40.26
C VAL A 567 31.26 -11.98 40.57
N VAL A 568 32.31 -12.36 39.85
CA VAL A 568 33.07 -13.59 40.10
C VAL A 568 34.33 -13.21 40.86
N ALA A 569 34.49 -13.73 42.08
CA ALA A 569 35.67 -13.50 42.91
C ALA A 569 36.37 -14.82 43.25
N PRO A 570 37.72 -14.88 43.21
CA PRO A 570 38.46 -16.07 43.57
C PRO A 570 38.33 -16.35 45.07
N PHE A 571 37.97 -17.57 45.43
CA PHE A 571 37.89 -18.01 46.82
C PHE A 571 39.13 -18.83 47.21
N LYS A 572 39.81 -18.47 48.29
CA LYS A 572 40.89 -19.27 48.90
C LYS A 572 40.45 -19.79 50.26
N LYS A 573 40.53 -21.10 50.48
CA LYS A 573 40.17 -21.75 51.74
C LYS A 573 41.25 -21.49 52.80
N LEU A 574 40.87 -20.96 53.97
CA LEU A 574 41.78 -20.77 55.11
C LEU A 574 42.00 -22.11 55.83
N ASN A 575 43.23 -22.64 55.83
CA ASN A 575 43.57 -23.86 56.55
C ASN A 575 43.70 -23.58 58.06
N SER A 576 42.74 -24.04 58.86
CA SER A 576 42.86 -24.10 60.32
C SER A 576 43.52 -25.42 60.71
N GLY A 577 44.84 -25.43 60.91
CA GLY A 577 45.59 -26.62 61.34
C GLY A 577 45.35 -26.99 62.81
N ALA A 578 45.76 -28.20 63.20
CA ALA A 578 45.56 -28.78 64.54
C ALA A 578 46.08 -27.92 65.72
N TRP A 579 47.01 -26.99 65.46
CA TRP A 579 47.54 -26.04 66.45
C TRP A 579 46.65 -24.81 66.66
N ALA A 580 45.42 -24.80 66.15
CA ALA A 580 44.47 -23.71 66.32
C ALA A 580 44.17 -23.40 67.80
N PHE A 581 44.28 -24.39 68.70
CA PHE A 581 44.05 -24.21 70.14
C PHE A 581 45.11 -23.34 70.84
N LEU A 582 46.30 -23.15 70.25
CA LEU A 582 47.32 -22.22 70.78
C LEU A 582 47.14 -20.77 70.30
N ARG A 583 46.26 -20.52 69.31
CA ARG A 583 45.98 -19.17 68.79
C ARG A 583 45.40 -18.18 69.79
N PRO A 584 44.65 -18.57 70.85
CA PRO A 584 44.07 -17.61 71.78
C PRO A 584 45.10 -16.76 72.54
N PHE A 585 46.34 -17.26 72.71
CA PHE A 585 47.41 -16.54 73.41
C PHE A 585 48.63 -16.37 72.51
N ASN A 586 49.22 -15.17 72.53
CA ASN A 586 50.46 -14.92 71.81
C ASN A 586 51.63 -15.67 72.48
N ARG A 587 52.73 -15.93 71.76
CA ARG A 587 53.89 -16.67 72.30
C ARG A 587 54.45 -16.05 73.58
N LEU A 588 54.39 -14.72 73.68
CA LEU A 588 54.81 -13.98 74.86
C LEU A 588 53.88 -14.24 76.06
N MET A 589 52.57 -14.35 75.86
CA MET A 589 51.63 -14.71 76.92
C MET A 589 51.87 -16.13 77.42
N TRP A 590 52.12 -17.09 76.52
CA TRP A 590 52.49 -18.46 76.92
C TRP A 590 53.79 -18.49 77.74
N ALA A 591 54.79 -17.70 77.35
CA ALA A 591 56.04 -17.57 78.11
C ALA A 591 55.81 -16.96 79.50
N VAL A 592 55.01 -15.88 79.59
CA VAL A 592 54.66 -15.25 80.88
C VAL A 592 53.93 -16.22 81.78
N THR A 593 52.95 -16.97 81.26
CA THR A 593 52.24 -18.01 82.02
C THR A 593 53.21 -19.08 82.56
N GLY A 594 54.18 -19.51 81.74
CA GLY A 594 55.25 -20.43 82.17
C GLY A 594 56.18 -19.84 83.24
N CYS A 595 56.49 -18.54 83.17
CA CYS A 595 57.30 -17.85 84.19
C CYS A 595 56.53 -17.69 85.51
N CYS A 596 55.26 -17.27 85.46
CA CYS A 596 54.40 -17.17 86.63
C CYS A 596 54.24 -18.53 87.32
N PHE A 597 54.09 -19.60 86.54
CA PHE A 597 54.03 -20.98 87.03
C PHE A 597 55.25 -21.38 87.87
N LEU A 598 56.45 -21.05 87.41
CA LEU A 598 57.70 -21.30 88.15
C LEU A 598 57.81 -20.42 89.39
N PHE A 599 57.42 -19.15 89.29
CA PHE A 599 57.46 -18.21 90.40
C PHE A 599 56.60 -18.66 91.59
N VAL A 600 55.34 -19.06 91.33
CA VAL A 600 54.45 -19.60 92.38
C VAL A 600 55.07 -20.81 93.07
N GLY A 601 55.69 -21.71 92.32
CA GLY A 601 56.35 -22.90 92.88
C GLY A 601 57.51 -22.56 93.80
N ILE A 602 58.31 -21.55 93.44
CA ILE A 602 59.41 -21.06 94.26
C ILE A 602 58.90 -20.43 95.55
N VAL A 603 57.84 -19.61 95.47
CA VAL A 603 57.23 -18.97 96.65
C VAL A 603 56.70 -20.02 97.64
N VAL A 604 55.95 -21.02 97.14
CA VAL A 604 55.47 -22.11 97.98
C VAL A 604 56.63 -22.88 98.60
N TRP A 605 57.68 -23.18 97.82
CA TRP A 605 58.87 -23.84 98.35
C TRP A 605 59.52 -23.05 99.48
N ILE A 606 59.67 -21.72 99.37
CA ILE A 606 60.23 -20.89 100.45
C ILE A 606 59.38 -20.99 101.73
N LEU A 607 58.06 -20.96 101.60
CA LEU A 607 57.13 -20.97 102.74
C LEU A 607 57.07 -22.34 103.42
N GLU A 608 56.92 -23.42 102.65
CA GLU A 608 56.75 -24.78 103.19
C GLU A 608 58.09 -25.43 103.60
N HIS A 609 59.22 -25.02 103.02
CA HIS A 609 60.53 -25.63 103.33
C HIS A 609 60.95 -25.49 104.80
N ARG A 610 60.44 -24.48 105.51
CA ARG A 610 60.77 -24.25 106.92
C ARG A 610 60.03 -25.17 107.87
N THR A 611 58.78 -25.54 107.56
CA THR A 611 57.86 -26.25 108.46
C THR A 611 57.53 -27.67 108.04
N ASN A 612 57.72 -28.03 106.77
CA ASN A 612 57.26 -29.29 106.21
C ASN A 612 58.44 -30.15 105.71
N ASP A 613 58.61 -31.34 106.30
CA ASP A 613 59.75 -32.21 106.01
C ASP A 613 59.69 -32.83 104.61
N GLU A 614 58.52 -32.86 103.94
CA GLU A 614 58.38 -33.31 102.54
C GLU A 614 59.06 -32.38 101.52
N PHE A 615 59.26 -31.10 101.87
CA PHE A 615 59.97 -30.11 101.04
C PHE A 615 61.49 -30.08 101.32
N ARG A 616 62.01 -31.02 102.13
CA ARG A 616 63.44 -31.19 102.43
C ARG A 616 64.02 -32.42 101.74
N GLY A 617 65.30 -32.36 101.36
CA GLY A 617 65.98 -33.45 100.64
C GLY A 617 67.03 -32.95 99.64
N PRO A 618 67.66 -33.83 98.84
CA PRO A 618 68.66 -33.44 97.85
C PRO A 618 68.06 -32.49 96.79
N PRO A 619 68.87 -31.57 96.22
CA PRO A 619 68.37 -30.47 95.37
C PRO A 619 67.52 -30.91 94.17
N LYS A 620 67.80 -32.09 93.60
CA LYS A 620 66.97 -32.67 92.52
C LYS A 620 65.54 -32.95 92.96
N ARG A 621 65.33 -33.46 94.18
CA ARG A 621 63.99 -33.78 94.71
C ARG A 621 63.20 -32.49 94.95
N GLN A 622 63.86 -31.45 95.46
CA GLN A 622 63.25 -30.13 95.68
C GLN A 622 62.75 -29.51 94.36
N CYS A 623 63.55 -29.53 93.29
CA CYS A 623 63.12 -29.02 91.98
C CYS A 623 61.90 -29.76 91.42
N VAL A 624 61.84 -31.08 91.59
CA VAL A 624 60.68 -31.88 91.14
C VAL A 624 59.45 -31.55 91.98
N THR A 625 59.58 -31.42 93.30
CA THR A 625 58.47 -31.05 94.17
C THR A 625 57.94 -29.65 93.84
N ILE A 626 58.82 -28.67 93.54
CA ILE A 626 58.43 -27.32 93.07
C ILE A 626 57.56 -27.41 91.82
N LEU A 627 58.04 -28.10 90.78
CA LEU A 627 57.34 -28.20 89.50
C LEU A 627 56.03 -28.98 89.62
N TRP A 628 56.04 -30.08 90.38
CA TRP A 628 54.87 -30.93 90.60
C TRP A 628 53.78 -30.21 91.39
N PHE A 629 54.16 -29.44 92.41
CA PHE A 629 53.23 -28.66 93.21
C PHE A 629 52.64 -27.49 92.42
N SER A 630 53.46 -26.74 91.66
CA SER A 630 52.95 -25.72 90.73
C SER A 630 51.99 -26.29 89.69
N PHE A 631 52.30 -27.48 89.16
CA PHE A 631 51.45 -28.17 88.17
C PHE A 631 50.12 -28.58 88.78
N SER A 632 50.16 -29.17 89.97
CA SER A 632 48.96 -29.59 90.68
C SER A 632 48.12 -28.39 91.10
N THR A 633 48.71 -27.30 91.57
CA THR A 633 47.94 -26.10 91.93
C THR A 633 47.27 -25.44 90.72
N MET A 634 47.97 -25.29 89.59
CA MET A 634 47.42 -24.63 88.39
C MET A 634 46.32 -25.46 87.69
N PHE A 635 46.39 -26.79 87.74
CA PHE A 635 45.47 -27.68 87.04
C PHE A 635 44.48 -28.45 87.95
N PHE A 636 44.72 -28.55 89.27
CA PHE A 636 43.89 -29.28 90.25
C PHE A 636 43.32 -28.42 91.40
N ALA A 637 43.38 -27.07 91.35
CA ALA A 637 42.78 -26.18 92.36
C ALA A 637 41.25 -26.34 92.57
N HIS A 638 40.57 -27.21 91.82
CA HIS A 638 39.13 -27.43 91.92
C HIS A 638 38.70 -28.55 92.88
N SER A 639 39.63 -29.34 93.45
CA SER A 639 39.30 -30.43 94.40
C SER A 639 40.10 -30.33 95.70
N MET A 640 39.75 -29.40 96.58
CA MET A 640 40.32 -29.32 97.94
C MET A 640 39.40 -30.00 98.98
N SER A 641 39.97 -30.74 99.94
CA SER A 641 39.34 -31.02 101.24
C SER A 641 39.88 -30.09 102.32
N LYS A 642 38.99 -29.64 103.21
CA LYS A 642 39.09 -28.45 104.08
C LYS A 642 39.83 -28.66 105.43
N GLU A 643 40.92 -29.42 105.51
CA GLU A 643 41.54 -29.68 106.83
C GLU A 643 42.82 -28.90 107.17
N ASN A 644 43.42 -28.15 106.24
CA ASN A 644 44.56 -27.26 106.54
C ASN A 644 44.21 -25.78 106.34
N LEU A 645 43.68 -25.15 107.40
CA LEU A 645 43.23 -23.75 107.42
C LEU A 645 44.36 -22.73 107.15
N LEU A 646 45.63 -23.12 107.18
CA LEU A 646 46.78 -22.24 106.93
C LEU A 646 47.09 -22.05 105.43
N CYS A 647 46.79 -23.02 104.56
CA CYS A 647 47.05 -22.90 103.11
C CYS A 647 45.97 -22.08 102.37
N HIS A 648 44.75 -21.99 102.91
CA HIS A 648 43.66 -21.24 102.27
C HIS A 648 43.82 -19.71 102.42
N TRP A 649 44.42 -19.25 103.53
CA TRP A 649 44.67 -17.82 103.76
C TRP A 649 45.84 -17.24 102.96
N LEU A 650 46.79 -18.06 102.52
CA LEU A 650 47.95 -17.62 101.72
C LEU A 650 47.65 -17.50 100.22
N LEU A 651 46.57 -18.12 99.72
CA LEU A 651 46.25 -18.16 98.28
C LEU A 651 45.21 -17.13 97.82
N PHE A 652 44.51 -16.44 98.74
CA PHE A 652 43.47 -15.45 98.41
C PHE A 652 43.64 -14.10 99.15
N GLY A 653 44.86 -13.77 99.58
CA GLY A 653 45.21 -12.46 100.12
C GLY A 653 45.64 -11.47 99.03
N PHE A 654 44.66 -10.72 98.52
CA PHE A 654 44.66 -9.70 97.44
C PHE A 654 44.59 -10.20 95.99
#